data_AF-A0A1H1L7C8-F1
#
_entry.id   AF-A0A1H1L7C8-F1
#
_cell.length_a   1.000
_cell.length_b   1.000
_cell.length_c   1.000
_cell.angle_alpha   90.00
_cell.angle_beta   90.00
_cell.angle_gamma   90.00
#
_symmetry.space_group_name_H-M   'P 1'
#
loop_
_entity.id
_entity.type
_entity.pdbx_description
1 polymer ?
#
loop_
_entity_poly.entity_id
_entity_poly.type
_entity_poly.pdbx_seq_one_letter_code
_entity_poly.pdbx_strand_id
1 'polypeptide(L)'
;MRAKNILISLFFTCFLINGQVCFGQLEQTALNKISELNTLITQAENSNIDVLKEKMTVRTAEVFLEYANWDENNIAENTDYFLLVNIYKDTAAQMATDLPNYERSEINLMLDEAIVTLNKLLKGEISRKPSPKIDWTNITIDGNQVIHNGKPVFLSDYTWKPAMSELTEYFGNKDGFFISPSHVLDASGSLNSNIINELKSKETGSFGSIFLNHKNVKDWAETTYGPDFIMREDTFTGYDIDNPGAKIMQDFLLGGTIPFMKNKKYADLGYMLCNEPHFFTTKDVWATGPVSNYTIDKFKIWLSEKHQTIANLNTIWNTNFSNFNDVTINMPIEGNLLGTAIWYDWNRFNMQRVTDWFTFLHDKVQEYDADAKSHIKIIPHFWSNNEIDSGIDLEELTALTEIIGNDAKSYNSHMWGATEPWESRYSFYWRDLSMPYDFMRSVSPNKIIYNSETHFLSTTKFRDLYLKPSYARAVYWLANLQGMNVSQSWFWSRREDGSIRNGSGKGYAGSNNQQPRIINEVESTYIDLNAFSEDIAAMQVLRKPLRIYYSKNSAINKLNHMDAVFELYESLYFEGIPIGFATQKIITEQDNSNWDAILIYKTEFTTTSELEVLQTYLDNGGTIIKDAISLTKNEYGVAHSFTLNASNGKLLNGTTYQNIANQGLSIVSDNNELPVVSLFEENSLNKKGAYYRAYKNNEDENIISIINLGKENTTITLNLTRNNNPVNITNLLTGESLSSTFLMKPDAVYLLKVEDAVLATENLNKSKLKFYPNPTSNIVNFSSETTIKKATIYNTLGQEIKSIKGISNQLYVDLTELKKGVYFIKIDSLIGSKTISIIKK
;
A
#
# COMPACT_ATOMS: atom_id res chain seq x y z
N MET A 1 -21.84 -10.96 -70.25
CA MET A 1 -21.73 -9.78 -69.36
C MET A 1 -23.10 -9.60 -68.71
N ARG A 2 -23.21 -9.53 -67.37
CA ARG A 2 -24.41 -9.79 -66.52
C ARG A 2 -24.61 -11.27 -66.13
N ALA A 3 -23.76 -11.75 -65.24
CA ALA A 3 -24.03 -12.91 -64.36
C ALA A 3 -22.95 -13.06 -63.26
N LYS A 4 -21.77 -12.43 -63.41
CA LYS A 4 -20.66 -12.55 -62.45
C LYS A 4 -20.57 -11.45 -61.37
N ASN A 5 -21.42 -10.41 -61.41
CA ASN A 5 -21.34 -9.28 -60.47
C ASN A 5 -22.38 -9.32 -59.32
N ILE A 6 -23.14 -10.41 -59.16
CA ILE A 6 -24.13 -10.53 -58.07
C ILE A 6 -23.65 -11.45 -56.93
N LEU A 7 -22.75 -12.41 -57.20
CA LEU A 7 -22.22 -13.28 -56.14
C LEU A 7 -21.12 -12.65 -55.28
N ILE A 8 -20.37 -11.66 -55.79
CA ILE A 8 -19.31 -10.98 -55.01
C ILE A 8 -19.91 -9.88 -54.12
N SER A 9 -21.06 -9.32 -54.49
CA SER A 9 -21.78 -8.36 -53.64
C SER A 9 -22.43 -9.06 -52.43
N LEU A 10 -23.06 -10.23 -52.62
CA LEU A 10 -23.70 -10.98 -51.51
C LEU A 10 -22.70 -11.55 -50.49
N PHE A 11 -21.48 -11.91 -50.90
CA PHE A 11 -20.46 -12.40 -49.94
C PHE A 11 -19.84 -11.27 -49.10
N PHE A 12 -19.78 -10.05 -49.63
CA PHE A 12 -19.34 -8.87 -48.88
C PHE A 12 -20.46 -8.34 -47.94
N THR A 13 -21.73 -8.45 -48.32
CA THR A 13 -22.84 -8.07 -47.42
C THR A 13 -23.04 -9.08 -46.28
N CYS A 14 -22.82 -10.38 -46.49
CA CYS A 14 -22.95 -11.38 -45.41
C CYS A 14 -21.84 -11.32 -44.35
N PHE A 15 -20.65 -10.82 -44.67
CA PHE A 15 -19.59 -10.58 -43.66
C PHE A 15 -19.81 -9.28 -42.87
N LEU A 16 -20.35 -8.23 -43.50
CA LEU A 16 -20.74 -6.99 -42.82
C LEU A 16 -21.97 -7.17 -41.92
N ILE A 17 -22.92 -8.03 -42.30
CA ILE A 17 -24.12 -8.31 -41.50
C ILE A 17 -23.79 -9.23 -40.29
N ASN A 18 -22.91 -10.22 -40.42
CA ASN A 18 -22.57 -11.11 -39.29
C ASN A 18 -21.65 -10.45 -38.25
N GLY A 19 -20.85 -9.45 -38.63
CA GLY A 19 -20.14 -8.60 -37.67
C GLY A 19 -21.12 -7.78 -36.83
N GLN A 20 -21.96 -6.96 -37.49
CA GLN A 20 -22.93 -6.09 -36.82
C GLN A 20 -23.93 -6.81 -35.89
N VAL A 21 -24.30 -8.07 -36.22
CA VAL A 21 -25.22 -8.86 -35.37
C VAL A 21 -24.56 -9.33 -34.07
N CYS A 22 -23.24 -9.56 -34.06
CA CYS A 22 -22.50 -9.98 -32.86
C CYS A 22 -22.20 -8.79 -31.92
N PHE A 23 -21.89 -7.61 -32.46
CA PHE A 23 -21.55 -6.41 -31.68
C PHE A 23 -22.71 -5.91 -30.81
N GLY A 24 -23.91 -5.73 -31.40
CA GLY A 24 -25.10 -5.34 -30.65
C GLY A 24 -25.55 -6.36 -29.61
N GLN A 25 -25.11 -7.63 -29.73
CA GLN A 25 -25.51 -8.70 -28.82
C GLN A 25 -24.83 -8.57 -27.45
N LEU A 26 -23.54 -8.24 -27.37
CA LEU A 26 -22.81 -8.13 -26.10
C LEU A 26 -23.24 -6.90 -25.29
N GLU A 27 -23.43 -5.76 -25.95
CA GLU A 27 -23.94 -4.54 -25.33
C GLU A 27 -25.38 -4.75 -24.82
N GLN A 28 -26.27 -5.31 -25.65
CA GLN A 28 -27.63 -5.62 -25.22
C GLN A 28 -27.66 -6.62 -24.06
N THR A 29 -26.74 -7.59 -24.03
CA THR A 29 -26.59 -8.52 -22.90
C THR A 29 -26.19 -7.77 -21.63
N ALA A 30 -25.23 -6.84 -21.72
CA ALA A 30 -24.81 -6.02 -20.58
C ALA A 30 -25.97 -5.15 -20.08
N LEU A 31 -26.72 -4.49 -20.98
CA LEU A 31 -27.90 -3.68 -20.63
C LEU A 31 -28.99 -4.51 -19.94
N ASN A 32 -29.24 -5.74 -20.41
CA ASN A 32 -30.18 -6.65 -19.77
C ASN A 32 -29.71 -7.04 -18.35
N LYS A 33 -28.42 -7.33 -18.17
CA LYS A 33 -27.84 -7.65 -16.86
C LYS A 33 -27.81 -6.45 -15.91
N ILE A 34 -27.61 -5.23 -16.41
CA ILE A 34 -27.76 -4.00 -15.63
C ILE A 34 -29.19 -3.90 -15.09
N SER A 35 -30.19 -4.14 -15.93
CA SER A 35 -31.61 -4.14 -15.53
C SER A 35 -31.93 -5.22 -14.48
N GLU A 36 -31.39 -6.43 -14.67
CA GLU A 36 -31.50 -7.52 -13.69
C GLU A 36 -30.85 -7.15 -12.35
N LEU A 37 -29.61 -6.64 -12.38
CA LEU A 37 -28.88 -6.24 -11.18
C LEU A 37 -29.59 -5.10 -10.44
N ASN A 38 -30.12 -4.09 -11.15
CA ASN A 38 -30.91 -3.01 -10.53
C ASN A 38 -32.19 -3.53 -9.85
N THR A 39 -32.83 -4.56 -10.43
CA THR A 39 -33.97 -5.22 -9.81
C THR A 39 -33.56 -5.92 -8.51
N LEU A 40 -32.44 -6.65 -8.51
CA LEU A 40 -31.90 -7.31 -7.32
C LEU A 40 -31.44 -6.31 -6.26
N ILE A 41 -30.81 -5.19 -6.66
CA ILE A 41 -30.42 -4.09 -5.77
C ILE A 41 -31.65 -3.60 -5.00
N THR A 42 -32.75 -3.32 -5.70
CA THR A 42 -34.00 -2.88 -5.06
C THR A 42 -34.53 -3.92 -4.06
N GLN A 43 -34.46 -5.21 -4.38
CA GLN A 43 -34.88 -6.29 -3.47
C GLN A 43 -33.98 -6.38 -2.22
N ALA A 44 -32.67 -6.21 -2.42
CA ALA A 44 -31.67 -6.26 -1.35
C ALA A 44 -31.80 -5.06 -0.41
N GLU A 45 -32.04 -3.86 -0.93
CA GLU A 45 -32.32 -2.67 -0.13
C GLU A 45 -33.58 -2.84 0.73
N ASN A 46 -34.65 -3.38 0.14
CA ASN A 46 -35.88 -3.72 0.88
C ASN A 46 -35.64 -4.78 1.98
N SER A 47 -34.54 -5.53 1.88
CA SER A 47 -34.11 -6.53 2.86
C SER A 47 -32.98 -6.02 3.79
N ASN A 48 -32.66 -4.72 3.76
CA ASN A 48 -31.56 -4.08 4.51
C ASN A 48 -30.17 -4.71 4.24
N ILE A 49 -29.93 -5.19 3.04
CA ILE A 49 -28.61 -5.68 2.59
C ILE A 49 -27.86 -4.50 1.97
N ASP A 50 -26.57 -4.36 2.31
CA ASP A 50 -25.69 -3.37 1.70
C ASP A 50 -25.45 -3.68 0.21
N VAL A 51 -25.73 -2.70 -0.65
CA VAL A 51 -25.66 -2.80 -2.12
C VAL A 51 -24.67 -1.80 -2.72
N LEU A 52 -23.77 -1.24 -1.92
CA LEU A 52 -22.88 -0.17 -2.37
C LEU A 52 -21.99 -0.64 -3.53
N LYS A 53 -21.47 -1.87 -3.41
CA LYS A 53 -20.66 -2.50 -4.47
C LYS A 53 -21.45 -2.67 -5.75
N GLU A 54 -22.67 -3.20 -5.66
CA GLU A 54 -23.50 -3.49 -6.82
C GLU A 54 -23.92 -2.23 -7.57
N LYS A 55 -24.21 -1.13 -6.85
CA LYS A 55 -24.45 0.19 -7.47
C LYS A 55 -23.20 0.72 -8.18
N MET A 56 -22.02 0.58 -7.57
CA MET A 56 -20.75 0.93 -8.20
C MET A 56 -20.47 0.07 -9.44
N THR A 57 -20.82 -1.22 -9.41
CA THR A 57 -20.69 -2.13 -10.56
C THR A 57 -21.59 -1.71 -11.72
N VAL A 58 -22.84 -1.33 -11.44
CA VAL A 58 -23.73 -0.76 -12.47
C VAL A 58 -23.11 0.50 -13.08
N ARG A 59 -22.61 1.43 -12.26
CA ARG A 59 -21.96 2.65 -12.78
C ARG A 59 -20.71 2.34 -13.61
N THR A 60 -19.89 1.38 -13.18
CA THR A 60 -18.70 0.98 -13.96
C THR A 60 -19.12 0.41 -15.31
N ALA A 61 -20.17 -0.40 -15.36
CA ALA A 61 -20.71 -0.94 -16.59
C ALA A 61 -21.23 0.17 -17.52
N GLU A 62 -21.98 1.14 -17.00
CA GLU A 62 -22.49 2.29 -17.77
C GLU A 62 -21.34 3.08 -18.42
N VAL A 63 -20.35 3.48 -17.63
CA VAL A 63 -19.20 4.27 -18.10
C VAL A 63 -18.39 3.52 -19.17
N PHE A 64 -18.10 2.24 -18.93
CA PHE A 64 -17.29 1.47 -19.87
C PHE A 64 -18.05 1.00 -21.11
N LEU A 65 -19.39 0.94 -21.08
CA LEU A 65 -20.18 0.79 -22.30
C LEU A 65 -20.05 2.01 -23.20
N GLU A 66 -20.06 3.22 -22.64
CA GLU A 66 -19.80 4.45 -23.41
C GLU A 66 -18.38 4.46 -23.99
N TYR A 67 -17.38 4.01 -23.22
CA TYR A 67 -15.99 3.93 -23.69
C TYR A 67 -15.80 2.88 -24.79
N ALA A 68 -16.41 1.70 -24.65
CA ALA A 68 -16.40 0.67 -25.69
C ALA A 68 -17.10 1.16 -26.98
N ASN A 69 -18.20 1.91 -26.84
CA ASN A 69 -18.90 2.54 -27.97
C ASN A 69 -18.01 3.58 -28.66
N TRP A 70 -17.23 4.35 -27.89
CA TRP A 70 -16.23 5.26 -28.47
C TRP A 70 -15.13 4.49 -29.20
N ASP A 71 -14.58 3.43 -28.59
CA ASP A 71 -13.49 2.64 -29.18
C ASP A 71 -13.90 1.97 -30.51
N GLU A 72 -15.14 1.45 -30.59
CA GLU A 72 -15.70 0.87 -31.80
C GLU A 72 -15.73 1.87 -32.97
N ASN A 73 -15.97 3.14 -32.66
CA ASN A 73 -16.01 4.21 -33.66
C ASN A 73 -14.62 4.81 -33.96
N ASN A 74 -13.59 4.48 -33.16
CA ASN A 74 -12.26 5.10 -33.22
C ASN A 74 -11.12 4.07 -33.26
N ILE A 75 -11.32 2.97 -33.98
CA ILE A 75 -10.34 1.87 -34.14
C ILE A 75 -8.96 2.37 -34.62
N ALA A 76 -8.93 3.33 -35.53
CA ALA A 76 -7.68 3.88 -36.05
C ALA A 76 -6.85 4.57 -34.95
N GLU A 77 -7.51 5.38 -34.12
CA GLU A 77 -6.84 6.07 -33.01
C GLU A 77 -6.33 5.08 -31.96
N ASN A 78 -7.13 4.08 -31.60
CA ASN A 78 -6.68 3.01 -30.71
C ASN A 78 -5.52 2.20 -31.30
N THR A 79 -5.51 1.96 -32.62
CA THR A 79 -4.38 1.29 -33.29
C THR A 79 -3.09 2.08 -33.09
N ASP A 80 -3.13 3.40 -33.26
CA ASP A 80 -1.97 4.27 -33.05
C ASP A 80 -1.45 4.19 -31.61
N TYR A 81 -2.33 4.14 -30.62
CA TYR A 81 -1.91 3.97 -29.23
C TYR A 81 -1.35 2.57 -28.93
N PHE A 82 -1.93 1.50 -29.48
CA PHE A 82 -1.37 0.15 -29.32
C PHE A 82 0.00 0.01 -30.00
N LEU A 83 0.28 0.73 -31.09
CA LEU A 83 1.60 0.78 -31.72
C LEU A 83 2.70 1.37 -30.81
N LEU A 84 2.33 2.18 -29.81
CA LEU A 84 3.27 2.74 -28.84
C LEU A 84 3.67 1.74 -27.74
N VAL A 85 2.95 0.62 -27.61
CA VAL A 85 3.12 -0.34 -26.51
C VAL A 85 3.81 -1.61 -27.02
N ASN A 86 4.99 -1.91 -26.49
CA ASN A 86 5.90 -2.92 -27.03
C ASN A 86 5.25 -4.30 -27.25
N ILE A 87 4.47 -4.80 -26.28
CA ILE A 87 3.85 -6.13 -26.36
C ILE A 87 2.65 -6.22 -27.31
N TYR A 88 2.05 -5.08 -27.69
CA TYR A 88 0.89 -5.02 -28.57
C TYR A 88 1.22 -4.51 -29.96
N LYS A 89 2.41 -3.95 -30.15
CA LYS A 89 2.80 -3.27 -31.38
C LYS A 89 2.59 -4.13 -32.63
N ASP A 90 2.96 -5.40 -32.58
CA ASP A 90 2.87 -6.30 -33.73
C ASP A 90 1.43 -6.75 -34.04
N THR A 91 0.52 -6.62 -33.07
CA THR A 91 -0.90 -6.97 -33.19
C THR A 91 -1.82 -5.76 -33.04
N ALA A 92 -1.28 -4.53 -33.14
CA ALA A 92 -1.98 -3.31 -32.71
C ALA A 92 -3.34 -3.10 -33.38
N ALA A 93 -3.44 -3.34 -34.69
CA ALA A 93 -4.71 -3.23 -35.42
C ALA A 93 -5.74 -4.28 -34.98
N GLN A 94 -5.29 -5.50 -34.67
CA GLN A 94 -6.16 -6.56 -34.14
C GLN A 94 -6.62 -6.21 -32.72
N MET A 95 -5.69 -5.78 -31.85
CA MET A 95 -6.00 -5.33 -30.49
C MET A 95 -7.06 -4.22 -30.49
N ALA A 96 -6.89 -3.21 -31.34
CA ALA A 96 -7.84 -2.10 -31.47
C ALA A 96 -9.21 -2.54 -32.01
N THR A 97 -9.25 -3.52 -32.92
CA THR A 97 -10.50 -4.06 -33.47
C THR A 97 -11.26 -4.90 -32.44
N ASP A 98 -10.54 -5.68 -31.62
CA ASP A 98 -11.14 -6.57 -30.62
C ASP A 98 -11.53 -5.86 -29.32
N LEU A 99 -10.91 -4.71 -29.03
CA LEU A 99 -11.04 -3.97 -27.78
C LEU A 99 -12.49 -3.72 -27.34
N PRO A 100 -13.41 -3.19 -28.19
CA PRO A 100 -14.79 -2.92 -27.74
C PRO A 100 -15.53 -4.17 -27.26
N ASN A 101 -15.33 -5.30 -27.95
CA ASN A 101 -15.94 -6.57 -27.56
C ASN A 101 -15.27 -7.17 -26.34
N TYR A 102 -13.96 -6.99 -26.19
CA TYR A 102 -13.25 -7.37 -24.99
C TYR A 102 -13.81 -6.62 -23.78
N GLU A 103 -13.94 -5.29 -23.83
CA GLU A 103 -14.50 -4.49 -22.74
C GLU A 103 -15.94 -4.90 -22.43
N ARG A 104 -16.82 -5.02 -23.44
CA ARG A 104 -18.20 -5.49 -23.25
C ARG A 104 -18.27 -6.90 -22.65
N SER A 105 -17.32 -7.77 -22.99
CA SER A 105 -17.25 -9.13 -22.41
C SER A 105 -16.83 -9.06 -20.93
N GLU A 106 -15.83 -8.25 -20.59
CA GLU A 106 -15.43 -8.03 -19.19
C GLU A 106 -16.57 -7.38 -18.38
N ILE A 107 -17.33 -6.44 -18.95
CA ILE A 107 -18.54 -5.86 -18.31
C ILE A 107 -19.57 -6.95 -18.03
N ASN A 108 -19.82 -7.84 -19.00
CA ASN A 108 -20.77 -8.94 -18.83
C ASN A 108 -20.35 -9.92 -17.73
N LEU A 109 -19.05 -10.25 -17.64
CA LEU A 109 -18.50 -11.09 -16.57
C LEU A 109 -18.63 -10.43 -15.21
N MET A 110 -18.32 -9.13 -15.14
CA MET A 110 -18.43 -8.32 -13.92
C MET A 110 -19.87 -8.30 -13.38
N LEU A 111 -20.84 -8.09 -14.26
CA LEU A 111 -22.26 -8.08 -13.91
C LEU A 111 -22.74 -9.46 -13.46
N ASP A 112 -22.29 -10.54 -14.10
CA ASP A 112 -22.59 -11.91 -13.66
C ASP A 112 -22.06 -12.19 -12.24
N GLU A 113 -20.82 -11.78 -11.96
CA GLU A 113 -20.20 -11.93 -10.63
C GLU A 113 -21.00 -11.18 -9.55
N ALA A 114 -21.44 -9.95 -9.85
CA ALA A 114 -22.27 -9.14 -8.95
C ALA A 114 -23.68 -9.75 -8.74
N ILE A 115 -24.35 -10.18 -9.82
CA ILE A 115 -25.67 -10.84 -9.76
C ILE A 115 -25.59 -12.12 -8.93
N VAL A 116 -24.59 -12.96 -9.14
CA VAL A 116 -24.39 -14.19 -8.36
C VAL A 116 -24.17 -13.86 -6.89
N THR A 117 -23.31 -12.88 -6.58
CA THR A 117 -23.02 -12.47 -5.20
C THR A 117 -24.25 -11.93 -4.49
N LEU A 118 -25.00 -11.03 -5.13
CA LEU A 118 -26.18 -10.42 -4.52
C LEU A 118 -27.31 -11.44 -4.32
N ASN A 119 -27.47 -12.40 -5.24
CA ASN A 119 -28.40 -13.52 -5.04
C ASN A 119 -28.03 -14.38 -3.83
N LYS A 120 -26.73 -14.66 -3.60
CA LYS A 120 -26.28 -15.39 -2.41
C LYS A 120 -26.58 -14.62 -1.12
N LEU A 121 -26.39 -13.29 -1.13
CA LEU A 121 -26.75 -12.43 0.00
C LEU A 121 -28.26 -12.46 0.29
N LEU A 122 -29.10 -12.30 -0.75
CA LEU A 122 -30.56 -12.38 -0.64
C LEU A 122 -31.04 -13.72 -0.09
N LYS A 123 -30.34 -14.81 -0.39
CA LYS A 123 -30.63 -16.15 0.13
C LYS A 123 -30.03 -16.41 1.52
N GLY A 124 -29.18 -15.53 2.03
CA GLY A 124 -28.44 -15.71 3.28
C GLY A 124 -27.37 -16.81 3.22
N GLU A 125 -26.91 -17.17 2.02
CA GLU A 125 -25.80 -18.13 1.83
C GLU A 125 -24.45 -17.52 2.22
N ILE A 126 -24.32 -16.20 2.02
CA ILE A 126 -23.21 -15.37 2.46
C ILE A 126 -23.77 -14.13 3.16
N SER A 127 -22.94 -13.42 3.92
CA SER A 127 -23.27 -12.14 4.55
C SER A 127 -22.13 -11.14 4.36
N ARG A 128 -22.44 -9.85 4.34
CA ARG A 128 -21.46 -8.76 4.24
C ARG A 128 -21.74 -7.72 5.29
N LYS A 129 -20.68 -7.15 5.87
CA LYS A 129 -20.77 -5.96 6.73
C LYS A 129 -21.08 -4.72 5.87
N PRO A 130 -22.02 -3.85 6.26
CA PRO A 130 -22.28 -2.60 5.54
C PRO A 130 -21.03 -1.71 5.45
N SER A 131 -20.86 -1.03 4.33
CA SER A 131 -19.75 -0.10 4.10
C SER A 131 -20.27 1.35 4.08
N PRO A 132 -19.51 2.31 4.61
CA PRO A 132 -19.91 3.71 4.49
C PRO A 132 -19.78 4.19 3.03
N LYS A 133 -20.77 4.96 2.55
CA LYS A 133 -20.57 5.85 1.40
C LYS A 133 -19.83 7.08 1.90
N ILE A 134 -18.64 7.33 1.34
CA ILE A 134 -17.75 8.39 1.81
C ILE A 134 -18.15 9.74 1.23
N ASP A 135 -18.42 10.71 2.10
CA ASP A 135 -18.57 12.11 1.71
C ASP A 135 -17.21 12.82 1.79
N TRP A 136 -16.61 13.07 0.63
CA TRP A 136 -15.31 13.70 0.52
C TRP A 136 -15.28 15.15 0.99
N THR A 137 -16.43 15.81 1.17
CA THR A 137 -16.49 17.16 1.76
C THR A 137 -16.32 17.15 3.28
N ASN A 138 -16.52 15.99 3.91
CA ASN A 138 -16.45 15.79 5.37
C ASN A 138 -15.34 14.81 5.76
N ILE A 139 -14.15 15.00 5.19
CA ILE A 139 -12.94 14.26 5.52
C ILE A 139 -11.99 15.14 6.32
N THR A 140 -11.31 14.53 7.29
CA THR A 140 -10.20 15.14 8.04
C THR A 140 -9.03 14.16 8.15
N ILE A 141 -7.85 14.68 8.49
CA ILE A 141 -6.69 13.86 8.87
C ILE A 141 -6.53 13.99 10.39
N ASP A 142 -6.40 12.87 11.08
CA ASP A 142 -6.06 12.80 12.51
C ASP A 142 -4.91 11.81 12.72
N GLY A 143 -3.74 12.34 13.09
CA GLY A 143 -2.50 11.57 13.16
C GLY A 143 -2.21 10.79 11.86
N ASN A 144 -2.16 9.47 11.97
CA ASN A 144 -1.91 8.56 10.84
C ASN A 144 -3.17 8.00 10.19
N GLN A 145 -4.33 8.60 10.44
CA GLN A 145 -5.62 8.17 9.92
C GLN A 145 -6.28 9.28 9.11
N VAL A 146 -7.07 8.86 8.12
CA VAL A 146 -8.05 9.71 7.46
C VAL A 146 -9.40 9.37 8.06
N ILE A 147 -10.16 10.38 8.49
CA ILE A 147 -11.38 10.21 9.28
C ILE A 147 -12.58 10.70 8.48
N HIS A 148 -13.65 9.91 8.52
CA HIS A 148 -14.98 10.28 8.05
C HIS A 148 -16.02 9.81 9.08
N ASN A 149 -16.86 10.72 9.56
CA ASN A 149 -17.86 10.46 10.61
C ASN A 149 -17.28 9.75 11.86
N GLY A 150 -16.09 10.17 12.29
CA GLY A 150 -15.43 9.66 13.50
C GLY A 150 -14.80 8.28 13.37
N LYS A 151 -14.74 7.71 12.16
CA LYS A 151 -14.08 6.42 11.89
C LYS A 151 -12.95 6.57 10.88
N PRO A 152 -11.90 5.73 10.96
CA PRO A 152 -10.90 5.62 9.91
C PRO A 152 -11.55 5.27 8.57
N VAL A 153 -11.03 5.81 7.48
CA VAL A 153 -11.40 5.45 6.11
C VAL A 153 -10.17 5.47 5.20
N PHE A 154 -10.26 4.74 4.10
CA PHE A 154 -9.26 4.64 3.05
C PHE A 154 -9.87 5.17 1.75
N LEU A 155 -9.07 5.90 0.97
CA LEU A 155 -9.55 6.63 -0.21
C LEU A 155 -8.80 6.24 -1.49
N SER A 156 -9.55 6.01 -2.57
CA SER A 156 -9.08 5.86 -3.95
C SER A 156 -9.56 7.02 -4.82
N ASP A 157 -8.70 7.48 -5.73
CA ASP A 157 -9.04 8.31 -6.88
C ASP A 157 -8.09 7.97 -8.05
N TYR A 158 -8.16 8.70 -9.16
CA TYR A 158 -7.35 8.49 -10.36
C TYR A 158 -6.74 9.79 -10.88
N THR A 159 -5.51 9.71 -11.38
CA THR A 159 -4.85 10.84 -12.04
C THR A 159 -5.63 11.25 -13.29
N TRP A 160 -5.91 12.56 -13.44
CA TRP A 160 -6.58 13.20 -14.58
C TRP A 160 -8.06 12.85 -14.84
N LYS A 161 -8.71 12.12 -13.92
CA LYS A 161 -10.14 11.81 -14.01
C LYS A 161 -11.00 13.08 -14.14
N PRO A 162 -11.93 13.16 -15.09
CA PRO A 162 -12.88 14.25 -15.17
C PRO A 162 -13.72 14.41 -13.89
N ALA A 163 -13.94 15.66 -13.48
CA ALA A 163 -14.77 15.98 -12.31
C ALA A 163 -16.25 16.10 -12.71
N MET A 164 -16.88 14.95 -13.02
CA MET A 164 -18.30 14.84 -13.35
C MET A 164 -19.01 13.88 -12.39
N SER A 165 -20.30 14.09 -12.15
CA SER A 165 -21.11 13.31 -11.19
C SER A 165 -21.01 11.79 -11.40
N GLU A 166 -20.96 11.38 -12.66
CA GLU A 166 -20.90 10.00 -13.10
C GLU A 166 -19.63 9.32 -12.58
N LEU A 167 -18.53 10.08 -12.54
CA LEU A 167 -17.21 9.60 -12.15
C LEU A 167 -16.83 9.91 -10.69
N THR A 168 -17.45 10.92 -10.07
CA THR A 168 -17.18 11.29 -8.68
C THR A 168 -18.06 10.58 -7.66
N GLU A 169 -19.10 9.87 -8.11
CA GLU A 169 -19.99 9.14 -7.20
C GLU A 169 -19.32 7.93 -6.54
N TYR A 170 -18.47 7.19 -7.27
CA TYR A 170 -17.85 5.94 -6.80
C TYR A 170 -16.34 5.82 -7.04
N PHE A 171 -15.76 6.56 -7.99
CA PHE A 171 -14.33 6.42 -8.36
C PHE A 171 -13.47 7.50 -7.71
N GLY A 172 -13.79 7.90 -6.48
CA GLY A 172 -13.15 9.01 -5.77
C GLY A 172 -13.69 10.39 -6.15
N ASN A 173 -13.57 11.34 -5.23
CA ASN A 173 -13.96 12.73 -5.44
C ASN A 173 -12.89 13.69 -4.90
N LYS A 174 -11.63 13.42 -5.21
CA LYS A 174 -10.48 14.24 -4.84
C LYS A 174 -10.50 15.54 -5.62
N ASP A 175 -10.43 16.66 -4.90
CA ASP A 175 -10.24 17.98 -5.53
C ASP A 175 -8.75 18.39 -5.52
N GLY A 176 -8.44 19.57 -6.02
CA GLY A 176 -7.11 20.15 -5.96
C GLY A 176 -6.98 21.42 -6.78
N PHE A 177 -5.76 21.92 -6.86
CA PHE A 177 -5.38 23.00 -7.75
C PHE A 177 -3.96 22.78 -8.28
N PHE A 178 -3.67 23.30 -9.46
CA PHE A 178 -2.35 23.23 -10.08
C PHE A 178 -1.68 24.60 -10.09
N ILE A 179 -0.49 24.70 -9.53
CA ILE A 179 0.34 25.91 -9.56
C ILE A 179 1.70 25.62 -10.22
N SER A 180 2.27 26.62 -10.88
CA SER A 180 3.44 26.45 -11.74
C SER A 180 4.27 27.73 -11.82
N PRO A 181 5.62 27.65 -11.92
CA PRO A 181 6.49 28.80 -12.18
C PRO A 181 6.07 29.64 -13.38
N SER A 182 5.44 29.02 -14.38
CA SER A 182 4.86 29.70 -15.55
C SER A 182 3.81 30.77 -15.20
N HIS A 183 3.26 30.75 -13.98
CA HIS A 183 2.29 31.73 -13.49
C HIS A 183 2.96 33.02 -13.00
N VAL A 184 4.27 33.01 -12.73
CA VAL A 184 5.06 34.20 -12.40
C VAL A 184 5.57 34.83 -13.70
N LEU A 185 5.05 36.01 -14.03
CA LEU A 185 5.20 36.62 -15.36
C LEU A 185 6.48 37.45 -15.52
N ASP A 186 7.01 38.00 -14.43
CA ASP A 186 8.17 38.88 -14.45
C ASP A 186 8.95 38.89 -13.12
N ALA A 187 10.10 39.58 -13.13
CA ALA A 187 11.00 39.71 -11.98
C ALA A 187 10.45 40.52 -10.80
N SER A 188 9.32 41.21 -10.98
CA SER A 188 8.63 41.91 -9.89
C SER A 188 7.64 41.01 -9.14
N GLY A 189 7.44 39.77 -9.61
CA GLY A 189 6.52 38.81 -9.01
C GLY A 189 5.08 38.95 -9.51
N SER A 190 4.83 39.62 -10.64
CA SER A 190 3.49 39.71 -11.21
C SER A 190 2.93 38.33 -11.52
N LEU A 191 1.73 38.01 -11.05
CA LEU A 191 1.08 36.73 -11.29
C LEU A 191 0.05 36.79 -12.42
N ASN A 192 -0.12 35.67 -13.12
CA ASN A 192 -1.15 35.49 -14.13
C ASN A 192 -2.56 35.74 -13.56
N SER A 193 -3.22 36.81 -14.02
CA SER A 193 -4.52 37.26 -13.50
C SER A 193 -5.63 36.23 -13.68
N ASN A 194 -5.59 35.38 -14.71
CA ASN A 194 -6.57 34.33 -14.91
C ASN A 194 -6.52 33.29 -13.79
N ILE A 195 -5.30 32.88 -13.40
CA ILE A 195 -5.09 31.92 -12.30
C ILE A 195 -5.54 32.52 -10.97
N ILE A 196 -5.23 33.81 -10.73
CA ILE A 196 -5.68 34.50 -9.52
C ILE A 196 -7.21 34.62 -9.47
N ASN A 197 -7.85 34.90 -10.60
CA ASN A 197 -9.31 34.97 -10.66
C ASN A 197 -9.96 33.60 -10.43
N GLU A 198 -9.37 32.53 -10.98
CA GLU A 198 -9.82 31.16 -10.75
C GLU A 198 -9.70 30.76 -9.27
N LEU A 199 -8.55 31.03 -8.63
CA LEU A 199 -8.34 30.79 -7.20
C LEU A 199 -9.35 31.56 -6.33
N LYS A 200 -9.66 32.80 -6.69
CA LYS A 200 -10.68 33.61 -5.98
C LYS A 200 -12.10 33.06 -6.13
N SER A 201 -12.43 32.51 -7.30
CA SER A 201 -13.76 31.96 -7.56
C SER A 201 -13.92 30.49 -7.14
N LYS A 202 -12.82 29.77 -6.91
CA LYS A 202 -12.86 28.35 -6.54
C LYS A 202 -13.47 28.16 -5.15
N GLU A 203 -14.58 27.43 -5.12
CA GLU A 203 -15.23 27.00 -3.89
C GLU A 203 -14.35 26.05 -3.08
N THR A 204 -14.70 25.80 -1.82
CA THR A 204 -13.91 24.91 -0.94
C THR A 204 -13.80 23.48 -1.47
N GLY A 205 -14.81 23.02 -2.22
CA GLY A 205 -14.82 21.71 -2.85
C GLY A 205 -14.77 20.56 -1.86
N SER A 206 -14.21 19.45 -2.31
CA SER A 206 -13.97 18.23 -1.52
C SER A 206 -12.50 18.13 -1.09
N PHE A 207 -12.21 17.19 -0.20
CA PHE A 207 -10.87 16.87 0.27
C PHE A 207 -9.90 16.64 -0.90
N GLY A 208 -8.78 17.37 -0.91
CA GLY A 208 -7.92 17.45 -2.08
C GLY A 208 -6.51 17.93 -1.79
N SER A 209 -5.65 17.95 -2.82
CA SER A 209 -4.25 18.37 -2.71
C SER A 209 -3.86 19.38 -3.78
N ILE A 210 -2.87 20.21 -3.47
CA ILE A 210 -2.31 21.20 -4.40
C ILE A 210 -1.09 20.60 -5.10
N PHE A 211 -1.02 20.69 -6.43
CA PHE A 211 0.11 20.23 -7.22
C PHE A 211 1.04 21.40 -7.54
N LEU A 212 2.27 21.37 -7.03
CA LEU A 212 3.33 22.30 -7.40
C LEU A 212 4.16 21.71 -8.56
N ASN A 213 4.03 22.32 -9.73
CA ASN A 213 4.88 22.03 -10.89
C ASN A 213 6.24 22.73 -10.75
N HIS A 214 7.29 22.13 -11.31
CA HIS A 214 8.64 22.68 -11.35
C HIS A 214 9.18 22.85 -12.79
N LYS A 215 8.28 22.89 -13.78
CA LYS A 215 8.61 23.07 -15.21
C LYS A 215 8.05 24.38 -15.78
N ASN A 216 8.43 24.67 -17.03
CA ASN A 216 7.93 25.78 -17.83
C ASN A 216 8.22 27.15 -17.21
N VAL A 217 9.44 27.33 -16.70
CA VAL A 217 9.93 28.64 -16.21
C VAL A 217 9.90 29.65 -17.34
N LYS A 218 9.54 30.90 -17.03
CA LYS A 218 9.54 32.00 -18.00
C LYS A 218 10.94 32.60 -18.16
N ASP A 219 11.26 33.05 -19.38
CA ASP A 219 12.57 33.60 -19.77
C ASP A 219 13.07 34.77 -18.92
N TRP A 220 12.18 35.48 -18.20
CA TRP A 220 12.58 36.57 -17.30
C TRP A 220 13.53 36.07 -16.21
N ALA A 221 13.35 34.83 -15.74
CA ALA A 221 14.15 34.27 -14.65
C ALA A 221 15.61 34.11 -15.09
N GLU A 222 15.84 33.51 -16.26
CA GLU A 222 17.18 33.39 -16.84
C GLU A 222 17.78 34.76 -17.21
N THR A 223 16.96 35.66 -17.77
CA THR A 223 17.40 37.04 -18.07
C THR A 223 17.88 37.79 -16.81
N THR A 224 17.26 37.52 -15.66
CA THR A 224 17.54 38.23 -14.39
C THR A 224 18.65 37.57 -13.60
N TYR A 225 18.67 36.23 -13.54
CA TYR A 225 19.52 35.45 -12.64
C TYR A 225 20.68 34.75 -13.34
N GLY A 226 20.85 35.01 -14.64
CA GLY A 226 21.97 34.56 -15.45
C GLY A 226 21.69 33.27 -16.21
N PRO A 227 22.59 32.93 -17.16
CA PRO A 227 22.51 31.70 -17.92
C PRO A 227 22.57 30.48 -17.00
N ASP A 228 22.05 29.35 -17.48
CA ASP A 228 21.96 28.08 -16.75
C ASP A 228 20.96 28.09 -15.58
N PHE A 229 20.14 29.15 -15.44
CA PHE A 229 18.97 29.11 -14.55
C PHE A 229 18.01 28.00 -15.00
N ILE A 230 17.68 27.99 -16.28
CA ILE A 230 16.86 26.95 -16.90
C ILE A 230 17.78 25.80 -17.28
N MET A 231 17.57 24.64 -16.67
CA MET A 231 18.37 23.44 -16.91
C MET A 231 17.55 22.20 -16.58
N ARG A 232 17.96 21.03 -17.09
CA ARG A 232 17.30 19.73 -16.79
C ARG A 232 15.80 19.71 -17.15
N GLU A 233 15.39 20.40 -18.20
CA GLU A 233 13.99 20.48 -18.65
C GLU A 233 13.41 19.13 -19.10
N ASP A 234 14.25 18.14 -19.34
CA ASP A 234 13.91 16.74 -19.58
C ASP A 234 13.49 15.98 -18.32
N THR A 235 13.71 16.56 -17.13
CA THR A 235 13.27 16.03 -15.83
C THR A 235 12.02 16.76 -15.30
N PHE A 236 11.66 16.54 -14.03
CA PHE A 236 10.54 17.21 -13.37
C PHE A 236 10.89 18.56 -12.72
N THR A 237 12.18 18.89 -12.58
CA THR A 237 12.63 20.21 -12.11
C THR A 237 13.48 20.88 -13.18
N GLY A 238 12.86 21.80 -13.92
CA GLY A 238 13.44 22.44 -15.11
C GLY A 238 14.26 23.70 -14.83
N TYR A 239 14.89 23.80 -13.65
CA TYR A 239 15.76 24.91 -13.28
C TYR A 239 16.72 24.53 -12.15
N ASP A 240 17.74 25.35 -11.94
CA ASP A 240 18.73 25.19 -10.89
C ASP A 240 18.16 25.53 -9.51
N ILE A 241 18.04 24.52 -8.63
CA ILE A 241 17.54 24.70 -7.25
C ILE A 241 18.53 25.46 -6.34
N ASP A 242 19.81 25.53 -6.71
CA ASP A 242 20.83 26.24 -5.95
C ASP A 242 21.02 27.70 -6.42
N ASN A 243 20.39 28.10 -7.54
CA ASN A 243 20.37 29.49 -7.98
C ASN A 243 19.47 30.32 -7.04
N PRO A 244 19.92 31.48 -6.51
CA PRO A 244 19.13 32.30 -5.60
C PRO A 244 17.78 32.75 -6.20
N GLY A 245 17.71 32.92 -7.52
CA GLY A 245 16.47 33.26 -8.21
C GLY A 245 15.39 32.20 -8.14
N ALA A 246 15.75 30.92 -7.96
CA ALA A 246 14.78 29.83 -7.84
C ALA A 246 13.94 29.97 -6.57
N LYS A 247 14.58 30.36 -5.46
CA LYS A 247 13.89 30.66 -4.20
C LYS A 247 12.98 31.88 -4.35
N ILE A 248 13.47 32.96 -4.98
CA ILE A 248 12.66 34.18 -5.19
C ILE A 248 11.43 33.89 -6.06
N MET A 249 11.61 33.17 -7.17
CA MET A 249 10.52 32.78 -8.07
C MET A 249 9.47 31.94 -7.35
N GLN A 250 9.88 30.96 -6.55
CA GLN A 250 8.95 30.13 -5.79
C GLN A 250 8.27 30.92 -4.67
N ASP A 251 8.96 31.84 -4.01
CA ASP A 251 8.37 32.72 -3.01
C ASP A 251 7.25 33.58 -3.62
N PHE A 252 7.46 34.16 -4.82
CA PHE A 252 6.42 34.88 -5.54
C PHE A 252 5.21 34.00 -5.88
N LEU A 253 5.45 32.76 -6.34
CA LEU A 253 4.38 31.84 -6.68
C LEU A 253 3.58 31.43 -5.44
N LEU A 254 4.25 30.95 -4.38
CA LEU A 254 3.62 30.45 -3.17
C LEU A 254 2.92 31.60 -2.41
N GLY A 255 3.62 32.72 -2.20
CA GLY A 255 3.07 33.88 -1.49
C GLY A 255 1.89 34.53 -2.19
N GLY A 256 1.86 34.52 -3.52
CA GLY A 256 0.74 35.08 -4.28
C GLY A 256 -0.40 34.09 -4.57
N THR A 257 -0.28 32.80 -4.21
CA THR A 257 -1.34 31.81 -4.45
C THR A 257 -1.90 31.16 -3.18
N ILE A 258 -1.06 30.78 -2.20
CA ILE A 258 -1.47 30.08 -0.96
C ILE A 258 -2.57 30.83 -0.19
N PRO A 259 -2.54 32.17 -0.03
CA PRO A 259 -3.58 32.89 0.70
C PRO A 259 -5.01 32.67 0.17
N PHE A 260 -5.19 32.26 -1.09
CA PHE A 260 -6.51 31.94 -1.67
C PHE A 260 -6.94 30.49 -1.42
N MET A 261 -5.99 29.61 -1.11
CA MET A 261 -6.20 28.17 -0.89
C MET A 261 -6.28 27.81 0.60
N LYS A 262 -5.81 28.70 1.47
CA LYS A 262 -5.89 28.55 2.93
C LYS A 262 -7.32 28.25 3.39
N ASN A 263 -7.45 27.27 4.30
CA ASN A 263 -8.72 26.79 4.87
C ASN A 263 -9.72 26.22 3.84
N LYS A 264 -9.26 25.79 2.66
CA LYS A 264 -10.11 25.16 1.63
C LYS A 264 -9.94 23.64 1.68
N LYS A 265 -11.06 22.91 1.56
CA LYS A 265 -11.06 21.43 1.59
C LYS A 265 -10.20 20.83 0.49
N TYR A 266 -10.16 21.46 -0.69
CA TYR A 266 -9.29 21.02 -1.79
C TYR A 266 -7.79 21.11 -1.51
N ALA A 267 -7.36 21.63 -0.35
CA ALA A 267 -5.96 21.69 0.10
C ALA A 267 -5.69 20.81 1.35
N ASP A 268 -6.69 20.15 1.94
CA ASP A 268 -6.55 19.42 3.21
C ASP A 268 -5.67 18.14 3.12
N LEU A 269 -5.51 17.55 1.93
CA LEU A 269 -4.55 16.47 1.63
C LEU A 269 -3.14 17.03 1.32
N GLY A 270 -2.94 18.33 1.46
CA GLY A 270 -1.66 19.00 1.46
C GLY A 270 -1.15 19.49 0.12
N TYR A 271 0.01 20.15 0.18
CA TYR A 271 0.77 20.68 -0.94
C TYR A 271 1.80 19.64 -1.39
N MET A 272 1.60 19.06 -2.57
CA MET A 272 2.58 18.19 -3.21
C MET A 272 3.70 19.06 -3.78
N LEU A 273 4.82 19.11 -3.08
CA LEU A 273 5.93 20.03 -3.33
C LEU A 273 6.71 19.72 -4.60
N CYS A 274 6.66 18.51 -5.14
CA CYS A 274 7.25 18.18 -6.45
C CYS A 274 6.75 16.82 -6.94
N ASN A 275 6.70 16.67 -8.27
CA ASN A 275 6.43 15.39 -8.93
C ASN A 275 7.74 14.64 -9.14
N GLU A 276 7.90 13.44 -8.55
CA GLU A 276 9.03 12.54 -8.78
C GLU A 276 10.40 13.25 -8.80
N PRO A 277 10.76 14.04 -7.78
CA PRO A 277 12.02 14.78 -7.84
C PRO A 277 13.21 13.82 -7.89
N HIS A 278 14.19 14.14 -8.73
CA HIS A 278 15.47 13.46 -8.79
C HIS A 278 16.53 14.35 -9.44
N PHE A 279 17.73 14.27 -8.89
CA PHE A 279 18.90 15.06 -9.28
C PHE A 279 20.09 14.15 -9.56
N PHE A 280 19.87 13.13 -10.41
CA PHE A 280 20.93 12.23 -10.87
C PHE A 280 22.06 13.01 -11.51
N THR A 281 23.28 12.60 -11.17
CA THR A 281 24.52 13.23 -11.63
C THR A 281 25.60 12.22 -11.99
N THR A 282 25.35 10.92 -11.87
CA THR A 282 26.27 9.88 -12.35
C THR A 282 26.28 9.87 -13.87
N LYS A 283 27.44 9.76 -14.49
CA LYS A 283 27.57 9.74 -15.94
C LYS A 283 26.89 8.52 -16.56
N ASP A 284 26.29 8.72 -17.75
CA ASP A 284 25.71 7.68 -18.59
C ASP A 284 24.55 6.87 -17.95
N VAL A 285 23.86 7.42 -16.94
CA VAL A 285 22.62 6.84 -16.37
C VAL A 285 21.37 7.63 -16.77
N TRP A 286 20.19 7.04 -16.54
CA TRP A 286 18.92 7.68 -16.84
C TRP A 286 18.74 8.99 -16.04
N ALA A 287 18.16 10.02 -16.68
CA ALA A 287 17.89 11.35 -16.09
C ALA A 287 19.11 12.09 -15.51
N THR A 288 20.31 11.70 -15.93
CA THR A 288 21.56 12.41 -15.61
C THR A 288 21.50 13.84 -16.13
N GLY A 289 21.75 14.81 -15.25
CA GLY A 289 21.81 16.22 -15.63
C GLY A 289 23.12 16.88 -15.22
N PRO A 290 23.46 18.03 -15.84
CA PRO A 290 24.54 18.88 -15.39
C PRO A 290 24.20 19.50 -14.01
N VAL A 291 25.19 20.16 -13.41
CA VAL A 291 25.04 21.02 -12.24
C VAL A 291 25.59 22.41 -12.54
N SER A 292 25.04 23.43 -11.89
CA SER A 292 25.43 24.82 -12.11
C SER A 292 26.70 25.20 -11.34
N ASN A 293 27.25 26.38 -11.65
CA ASN A 293 28.32 26.96 -10.84
C ASN A 293 27.86 27.27 -9.40
N TYR A 294 26.59 27.64 -9.19
CA TYR A 294 26.03 27.80 -7.84
C TYR A 294 26.08 26.49 -7.04
N THR A 295 25.75 25.36 -7.69
CA THR A 295 25.85 24.04 -7.07
C THR A 295 27.30 23.72 -6.70
N ILE A 296 28.26 23.99 -7.59
CA ILE A 296 29.70 23.74 -7.34
C ILE A 296 30.25 24.63 -6.22
N ASP A 297 29.88 25.91 -6.18
CA ASP A 297 30.31 26.83 -5.14
C ASP A 297 29.72 26.42 -3.78
N LYS A 298 28.44 26.01 -3.75
CA LYS A 298 27.81 25.45 -2.55
C LYS A 298 28.50 24.15 -2.10
N PHE A 299 28.94 23.30 -3.04
CA PHE A 299 29.70 22.10 -2.72
C PHE A 299 31.07 22.42 -2.09
N LYS A 300 31.79 23.42 -2.59
CA LYS A 300 33.06 23.86 -2.01
C LYS A 300 32.89 24.37 -0.57
N ILE A 301 31.81 25.10 -0.31
CA ILE A 301 31.44 25.53 1.05
C ILE A 301 31.18 24.31 1.92
N TRP A 302 30.34 23.37 1.46
CA TRP A 302 30.06 22.14 2.19
C TRP A 302 31.32 21.33 2.51
N LEU A 303 32.26 21.21 1.56
CA LEU A 303 33.54 20.54 1.78
C LEU A 303 34.37 21.25 2.85
N SER A 304 34.36 22.59 2.87
CA SER A 304 35.06 23.37 3.89
C SER A 304 34.49 23.13 5.29
N GLU A 305 33.18 22.98 5.42
CA GLU A 305 32.49 22.67 6.67
C GLU A 305 32.72 21.22 7.09
N LYS A 306 32.63 20.26 6.16
CA LYS A 306 32.83 18.83 6.46
C LYS A 306 34.27 18.52 6.86
N HIS A 307 35.25 19.07 6.14
CA HIS A 307 36.67 18.69 6.28
C HIS A 307 37.50 19.68 7.10
N GLN A 308 36.97 20.88 7.36
CA GLN A 308 37.56 21.97 8.16
C GLN A 308 38.84 22.60 7.58
N THR A 309 39.74 21.80 7.00
CA THR A 309 40.98 22.29 6.37
C THR A 309 41.20 21.61 5.01
N ILE A 310 41.82 22.32 4.08
CA ILE A 310 42.14 21.77 2.76
C ILE A 310 43.13 20.60 2.84
N ALA A 311 44.01 20.59 3.85
CA ALA A 311 44.94 19.49 4.09
C ALA A 311 44.22 18.18 4.45
N ASN A 312 43.13 18.26 5.23
CA ASN A 312 42.30 17.10 5.56
C ASN A 312 41.61 16.56 4.30
N LEU A 313 40.98 17.45 3.52
CA LEU A 313 40.34 17.08 2.26
C LEU A 313 41.34 16.42 1.31
N ASN A 314 42.49 17.05 1.08
CA ASN A 314 43.56 16.53 0.21
C ASN A 314 44.05 15.15 0.65
N THR A 315 44.13 14.91 1.96
CA THR A 315 44.51 13.60 2.50
C THR A 315 43.46 12.55 2.19
N ILE A 316 42.18 12.87 2.38
CA ILE A 316 41.07 11.94 2.18
C ILE A 316 40.81 11.67 0.68
N TRP A 317 40.89 12.70 -0.16
CA TRP A 317 40.67 12.62 -1.61
C TRP A 317 41.90 12.20 -2.40
N ASN A 318 43.08 12.14 -1.75
CA ASN A 318 44.38 11.95 -2.41
C ASN A 318 44.63 12.99 -3.51
N THR A 319 44.46 14.26 -3.16
CA THR A 319 44.61 15.43 -4.04
C THR A 319 45.60 16.46 -3.45
N ASN A 320 45.81 17.58 -4.15
CA ASN A 320 46.77 18.61 -3.76
C ASN A 320 46.26 20.05 -4.01
N PHE A 321 44.97 20.30 -3.78
CA PHE A 321 44.38 21.63 -3.93
C PHE A 321 44.99 22.63 -2.93
N SER A 322 45.22 23.87 -3.35
CA SER A 322 45.84 24.88 -2.47
C SER A 322 44.85 25.44 -1.44
N ASN A 323 43.57 25.52 -1.79
CA ASN A 323 42.46 25.96 -0.95
C ASN A 323 41.12 25.40 -1.48
N PHE A 324 40.02 25.59 -0.75
CA PHE A 324 38.70 25.05 -1.15
C PHE A 324 38.14 25.65 -2.46
N ASN A 325 38.48 26.89 -2.81
CA ASN A 325 38.03 27.49 -4.07
C ASN A 325 38.67 26.83 -5.29
N ASP A 326 39.85 26.23 -5.12
CA ASP A 326 40.60 25.53 -6.19
C ASP A 326 40.07 24.10 -6.42
N VAL A 327 39.18 23.58 -5.56
CA VAL A 327 38.64 22.23 -5.69
C VAL A 327 37.87 22.09 -7.00
N THR A 328 38.20 21.05 -7.75
CA THR A 328 37.50 20.70 -9.00
C THR A 328 37.00 19.26 -8.94
N ILE A 329 35.82 19.04 -9.53
CA ILE A 329 35.23 17.72 -9.74
C ILE A 329 34.62 17.71 -11.15
N ASN A 330 34.75 16.57 -11.84
CA ASN A 330 34.13 16.40 -13.15
C ASN A 330 32.65 16.03 -12.97
N MET A 331 31.79 16.75 -13.69
CA MET A 331 30.34 16.55 -13.67
C MET A 331 29.84 16.32 -15.10
N PRO A 332 28.96 15.33 -15.35
CA PRO A 332 28.48 14.27 -14.44
C PRO A 332 29.60 13.42 -13.82
N ILE A 333 29.42 12.96 -12.58
CA ILE A 333 30.43 12.19 -11.82
C ILE A 333 30.59 10.78 -12.38
N GLU A 334 31.83 10.29 -12.48
CA GLU A 334 32.11 8.95 -13.03
C GLU A 334 31.66 7.85 -12.05
N GLY A 335 30.85 6.89 -12.52
CA GLY A 335 30.31 5.81 -11.68
C GLY A 335 31.37 4.86 -11.11
N ASN A 336 32.57 4.82 -11.70
CA ASN A 336 33.70 4.05 -11.17
C ASN A 336 34.30 4.63 -9.88
N LEU A 337 33.87 5.82 -9.45
CA LEU A 337 34.25 6.42 -8.18
C LEU A 337 33.45 5.85 -6.99
N LEU A 338 32.43 5.01 -7.22
CA LEU A 338 31.67 4.36 -6.15
C LEU A 338 32.59 3.73 -5.10
N GLY A 339 32.35 4.07 -3.82
CA GLY A 339 33.16 3.62 -2.68
C GLY A 339 34.43 4.46 -2.41
N THR A 340 34.70 5.50 -3.20
CA THR A 340 35.74 6.50 -2.90
C THR A 340 35.19 7.67 -2.09
N ALA A 341 36.07 8.42 -1.44
CA ALA A 341 35.68 9.60 -0.66
C ALA A 341 35.04 10.71 -1.50
N ILE A 342 35.51 10.92 -2.74
CA ILE A 342 34.93 11.91 -3.67
C ILE A 342 33.47 11.57 -3.96
N TRP A 343 33.19 10.30 -4.28
CA TRP A 343 31.84 9.80 -4.51
C TRP A 343 30.95 9.95 -3.27
N TYR A 344 31.48 9.58 -2.11
CA TYR A 344 30.73 9.71 -0.86
C TYR A 344 30.34 11.16 -0.58
N ASP A 345 31.31 12.07 -0.62
CA ASP A 345 31.10 13.49 -0.33
C ASP A 345 30.12 14.12 -1.31
N TRP A 346 30.25 13.82 -2.60
CA TRP A 346 29.32 14.32 -3.62
C TRP A 346 27.89 13.84 -3.39
N ASN A 347 27.67 12.55 -3.18
CA ASN A 347 26.32 12.01 -2.98
C ASN A 347 25.69 12.50 -1.67
N ARG A 348 26.49 12.64 -0.59
CA ARG A 348 26.01 13.26 0.66
C ARG A 348 25.63 14.72 0.48
N PHE A 349 26.46 15.50 -0.21
CA PHE A 349 26.14 16.87 -0.56
C PHE A 349 24.88 16.97 -1.43
N ASN A 350 24.74 16.11 -2.44
CA ASN A 350 23.58 16.10 -3.33
C ASN A 350 22.28 15.81 -2.56
N MET A 351 22.31 14.88 -1.59
CA MET A 351 21.20 14.67 -0.66
C MET A 351 20.88 15.90 0.19
N GLN A 352 21.91 16.53 0.75
CA GLN A 352 21.73 17.69 1.63
C GLN A 352 21.16 18.89 0.89
N ARG A 353 21.73 19.27 -0.27
CA ARG A 353 21.26 20.45 -1.02
C ARG A 353 19.81 20.30 -1.50
N VAL A 354 19.39 19.08 -1.85
CA VAL A 354 18.02 18.76 -2.25
C VAL A 354 17.09 18.79 -1.04
N THR A 355 17.54 18.31 0.12
CA THR A 355 16.80 18.43 1.39
C THR A 355 16.63 19.90 1.78
N ASP A 356 17.66 20.74 1.64
CA ASP A 356 17.58 22.19 1.89
C ASP A 356 16.54 22.86 0.98
N TRP A 357 16.48 22.44 -0.29
CA TRP A 357 15.52 22.96 -1.26
C TRP A 357 14.08 22.63 -0.85
N PHE A 358 13.82 21.38 -0.47
CA PHE A 358 12.49 20.99 0.00
C PHE A 358 12.12 21.60 1.35
N THR A 359 13.11 21.79 2.24
CA THR A 359 12.92 22.52 3.50
C THR A 359 12.48 23.95 3.21
N PHE A 360 13.15 24.65 2.27
CA PHE A 360 12.73 25.99 1.85
C PHE A 360 11.29 26.01 1.31
N LEU A 361 10.90 25.08 0.43
CA LEU A 361 9.54 25.04 -0.11
C LEU A 361 8.51 24.76 0.99
N HIS A 362 8.79 23.81 1.87
CA HIS A 362 7.95 23.48 3.02
C HIS A 362 7.78 24.70 3.94
N ASP A 363 8.88 25.34 4.34
CA ASP A 363 8.87 26.53 5.21
C ASP A 363 8.06 27.67 4.59
N LYS A 364 8.16 27.87 3.26
CA LYS A 364 7.34 28.87 2.56
C LYS A 364 5.86 28.52 2.51
N VAL A 365 5.52 27.25 2.38
CA VAL A 365 4.12 26.82 2.53
C VAL A 365 3.62 27.15 3.94
N GLN A 366 4.39 26.82 4.98
CA GLN A 366 4.04 27.10 6.38
C GLN A 366 3.99 28.61 6.70
N GLU A 367 4.85 29.42 6.08
CA GLU A 367 4.86 30.88 6.24
C GLU A 367 3.52 31.51 5.81
N TYR A 368 2.96 31.04 4.70
CA TYR A 368 1.69 31.55 4.16
C TYR A 368 0.46 30.83 4.71
N ASP A 369 0.61 29.58 5.15
CA ASP A 369 -0.42 28.81 5.83
C ASP A 369 0.17 27.83 6.86
N ALA A 370 0.24 28.26 8.13
CA ALA A 370 0.85 27.49 9.23
C ALA A 370 0.11 26.19 9.61
N ASP A 371 -1.11 25.97 9.11
CA ASP A 371 -1.87 24.73 9.31
C ASP A 371 -1.80 23.81 8.08
N ALA A 372 -1.14 24.26 7.01
CA ALA A 372 -0.98 23.49 5.78
C ALA A 372 -0.17 22.23 6.05
N LYS A 373 -0.47 21.20 5.27
CA LYS A 373 0.33 19.98 5.22
C LYS A 373 1.11 19.99 3.92
N SER A 374 2.34 19.51 3.91
CA SER A 374 3.05 19.24 2.66
C SER A 374 3.33 17.74 2.49
N HIS A 375 3.66 17.36 1.26
CA HIS A 375 4.25 16.07 0.93
C HIS A 375 5.04 16.18 -0.37
N ILE A 376 5.81 15.16 -0.71
CA ILE A 376 6.56 15.08 -1.96
C ILE A 376 6.19 13.77 -2.64
N LYS A 377 5.98 13.74 -3.96
CA LYS A 377 5.79 12.48 -4.67
C LYS A 377 7.14 11.81 -4.89
N ILE A 378 7.68 11.18 -3.85
CA ILE A 378 8.99 10.51 -3.88
C ILE A 378 8.84 9.12 -4.50
N ILE A 379 9.75 8.78 -5.42
CA ILE A 379 9.83 7.43 -5.95
C ILE A 379 10.54 6.51 -4.96
N PRO A 380 9.85 5.52 -4.35
CA PRO A 380 10.43 4.74 -3.26
C PRO A 380 11.66 3.91 -3.64
N HIS A 381 11.78 3.54 -4.92
CA HIS A 381 12.91 2.75 -5.40
C HIS A 381 14.24 3.50 -5.45
N PHE A 382 14.23 4.83 -5.31
CA PHE A 382 15.45 5.60 -5.04
C PHE A 382 16.07 5.30 -3.67
N TRP A 383 15.32 4.63 -2.79
CA TRP A 383 15.82 4.10 -1.52
C TRP A 383 15.83 2.57 -1.49
N SER A 384 14.81 1.88 -2.02
CA SER A 384 14.80 0.41 -1.94
C SER A 384 15.79 -0.29 -2.87
N ASN A 385 16.31 0.37 -3.91
CA ASN A 385 17.35 -0.16 -4.79
C ASN A 385 18.75 0.33 -4.38
N ASN A 386 19.78 -0.13 -5.09
CA ASN A 386 21.17 0.16 -4.71
C ASN A 386 21.73 1.46 -5.32
N GLU A 387 21.05 2.07 -6.29
CA GLU A 387 21.45 3.34 -6.88
C GLU A 387 21.13 4.51 -5.95
N ILE A 388 22.15 5.11 -5.32
CA ILE A 388 22.02 6.17 -4.32
C ILE A 388 22.65 7.49 -4.82
N ASP A 389 22.21 7.97 -5.99
CA ASP A 389 22.74 9.17 -6.65
C ASP A 389 21.66 10.18 -7.09
N SER A 390 20.40 9.91 -6.76
CA SER A 390 19.25 10.77 -7.05
C SER A 390 19.23 12.08 -6.26
N GLY A 391 20.04 12.21 -5.20
CA GLY A 391 19.95 13.31 -4.24
C GLY A 391 18.71 13.24 -3.34
N ILE A 392 17.94 12.15 -3.38
CA ILE A 392 16.78 11.95 -2.52
C ILE A 392 17.20 11.28 -1.22
N ASP A 393 16.97 11.98 -0.10
CA ASP A 393 17.19 11.49 1.25
C ASP A 393 15.85 11.09 1.86
N LEU A 394 15.45 9.82 1.68
CA LEU A 394 14.09 9.39 2.06
C LEU A 394 13.80 9.61 3.55
N GLU A 395 14.80 9.47 4.42
CA GLU A 395 14.65 9.71 5.87
C GLU A 395 14.32 11.17 6.15
N GLU A 396 15.14 12.10 5.65
CA GLU A 396 14.98 13.52 5.95
C GLU A 396 13.70 14.08 5.32
N LEU A 397 13.39 13.70 4.08
CA LEU A 397 12.19 14.18 3.39
C LEU A 397 10.91 13.61 4.00
N THR A 398 10.92 12.37 4.49
CA THR A 398 9.78 11.78 5.22
C THR A 398 9.59 12.42 6.60
N ALA A 399 10.69 12.82 7.26
CA ALA A 399 10.63 13.53 8.53
C ALA A 399 10.11 14.97 8.34
N LEU A 400 10.51 15.64 7.26
CA LEU A 400 10.19 17.03 6.95
C LEU A 400 8.69 17.28 6.73
N THR A 401 7.98 16.43 5.98
CA THR A 401 6.62 16.75 5.51
C THR A 401 5.52 16.14 6.38
N GLU A 402 4.36 16.79 6.54
CA GLU A 402 3.26 16.32 7.42
C GLU A 402 2.60 15.03 6.91
N ILE A 403 2.67 14.78 5.60
CA ILE A 403 2.13 13.60 4.93
C ILE A 403 3.28 12.85 4.25
N ILE A 404 3.26 11.52 4.35
CA ILE A 404 4.23 10.66 3.66
C ILE A 404 3.76 10.50 2.21
N GLY A 405 4.33 11.30 1.31
CA GLY A 405 4.03 11.28 -0.12
C GLY A 405 4.93 10.30 -0.89
N ASN A 406 4.36 9.59 -1.87
CA ASN A 406 5.12 8.75 -2.80
C ASN A 406 4.33 8.42 -4.08
N ASP A 407 4.95 7.70 -5.00
CA ASP A 407 4.37 7.03 -6.17
C ASP A 407 4.84 5.56 -6.26
N ALA A 408 4.73 4.82 -5.15
CA ALA A 408 5.12 3.41 -5.10
C ALA A 408 4.54 2.61 -6.29
N LYS A 409 5.35 1.67 -6.79
CA LYS A 409 5.01 0.79 -7.91
C LYS A 409 5.00 -0.67 -7.48
N SER A 410 4.25 -1.45 -8.23
CA SER A 410 4.20 -2.92 -8.18
C SER A 410 3.81 -3.42 -9.56
N TYR A 411 4.15 -4.66 -9.87
CA TYR A 411 3.87 -5.26 -11.16
C TYR A 411 3.90 -6.78 -11.06
N ASN A 412 3.11 -7.47 -11.88
CA ASN A 412 3.08 -8.93 -11.98
C ASN A 412 3.59 -9.46 -13.33
N SER A 413 3.94 -8.57 -14.24
CA SER A 413 4.47 -8.91 -15.56
C SER A 413 5.35 -7.78 -16.11
N HIS A 414 6.15 -8.11 -17.13
CA HIS A 414 6.98 -7.16 -17.85
C HIS A 414 6.74 -7.26 -19.35
N MET A 415 6.78 -6.11 -20.02
CA MET A 415 6.73 -6.03 -21.47
C MET A 415 8.06 -6.38 -22.15
N TRP A 416 9.18 -6.23 -21.42
CA TRP A 416 10.55 -6.55 -21.84
C TRP A 416 11.48 -6.61 -20.63
N GLY A 417 12.67 -7.18 -20.82
CA GLY A 417 13.69 -7.31 -19.77
C GLY A 417 13.99 -8.78 -19.48
N ALA A 418 14.99 -9.00 -18.62
CA ALA A 418 15.27 -10.34 -18.11
C ALA A 418 14.26 -10.70 -17.02
N THR A 419 13.99 -12.00 -16.85
CA THR A 419 13.27 -12.51 -15.69
C THR A 419 13.97 -12.06 -14.41
N GLU A 420 13.23 -11.44 -13.52
CA GLU A 420 13.72 -10.93 -12.24
C GLU A 420 13.67 -12.04 -11.16
N PRO A 421 14.58 -12.03 -10.16
CA PRO A 421 14.64 -13.10 -9.17
C PRO A 421 13.33 -13.38 -8.42
N TRP A 422 12.51 -12.35 -8.19
CA TRP A 422 11.23 -12.47 -7.48
C TRP A 422 10.22 -13.35 -8.23
N GLU A 423 10.25 -13.40 -9.57
CA GLU A 423 9.30 -14.16 -10.41
C GLU A 423 9.38 -15.68 -10.17
N SER A 424 10.50 -16.14 -9.61
CA SER A 424 10.68 -17.52 -9.20
C SER A 424 9.88 -17.89 -7.94
N ARG A 425 9.40 -16.90 -7.16
CA ARG A 425 8.78 -17.08 -5.85
C ARG A 425 7.42 -16.41 -5.67
N TYR A 426 7.24 -15.21 -6.21
CA TYR A 426 6.08 -14.36 -5.94
C TYR A 426 5.21 -14.14 -7.16
N SER A 427 3.93 -13.87 -6.93
CA SER A 427 2.96 -13.53 -7.99
C SER A 427 3.14 -12.11 -8.51
N PHE A 428 3.67 -11.21 -7.69
CA PHE A 428 4.03 -9.85 -8.10
C PHE A 428 5.19 -9.28 -7.27
N TYR A 429 5.79 -8.22 -7.79
CA TYR A 429 6.89 -7.51 -7.17
C TYR A 429 6.40 -6.58 -6.05
N TRP A 430 6.72 -6.94 -4.80
CA TRP A 430 6.22 -6.26 -3.60
C TRP A 430 7.28 -5.43 -2.84
N ARG A 431 8.57 -5.51 -3.22
CA ARG A 431 9.69 -4.83 -2.52
C ARG A 431 9.56 -3.31 -2.54
N ASP A 432 9.29 -2.70 -3.71
CA ASP A 432 9.21 -1.24 -3.85
C ASP A 432 7.97 -0.62 -3.18
N LEU A 433 6.99 -1.45 -2.87
CA LEU A 433 5.86 -1.07 -2.03
C LEU A 433 6.23 -1.23 -0.55
N SER A 434 6.64 -2.44 -0.16
CA SER A 434 6.55 -2.85 1.24
C SER A 434 7.72 -2.35 2.09
N MET A 435 8.95 -2.57 1.62
CA MET A 435 10.15 -2.22 2.39
C MET A 435 10.27 -0.70 2.61
N PRO A 436 10.04 0.16 1.61
CA PRO A 436 10.00 1.61 1.83
C PRO A 436 8.86 2.07 2.74
N TYR A 437 7.68 1.45 2.69
CA TYR A 437 6.57 1.83 3.58
C TYR A 437 6.92 1.55 5.04
N ASP A 438 7.50 0.39 5.33
CA ASP A 438 7.99 0.08 6.68
C ASP A 438 9.11 1.03 7.12
N PHE A 439 10.00 1.46 6.20
CA PHE A 439 11.01 2.48 6.49
C PHE A 439 10.39 3.85 6.80
N MET A 440 9.53 4.37 5.91
CA MET A 440 8.87 5.66 6.08
C MET A 440 8.00 5.71 7.35
N ARG A 441 7.31 4.62 7.68
CA ARG A 441 6.55 4.47 8.94
C ARG A 441 7.45 4.37 10.18
N SER A 442 8.68 3.89 10.03
CA SER A 442 9.65 3.88 11.13
C SER A 442 10.19 5.29 11.40
N VAL A 443 10.35 6.11 10.36
CA VAL A 443 10.72 7.53 10.48
C VAL A 443 9.56 8.34 11.08
N SER A 444 8.35 8.18 10.53
CA SER A 444 7.19 9.01 10.83
C SER A 444 5.93 8.16 11.10
N PRO A 445 5.79 7.52 12.29
CA PRO A 445 4.70 6.59 12.57
C PRO A 445 3.31 7.24 12.61
N ASN A 446 3.26 8.54 12.94
CA ASN A 446 2.03 9.29 13.20
C ASN A 446 1.54 10.13 12.00
N LYS A 447 2.00 9.83 10.78
CA LYS A 447 1.59 10.55 9.55
C LYS A 447 0.78 9.63 8.64
N ILE A 448 -0.17 10.14 7.86
CA ILE A 448 -0.80 9.32 6.83
C ILE A 448 0.17 9.05 5.67
N ILE A 449 -0.03 7.96 4.93
CA ILE A 449 0.62 7.73 3.63
C ILE A 449 -0.35 8.09 2.51
N TYR A 450 0.07 9.01 1.65
CA TYR A 450 -0.61 9.35 0.42
C TYR A 450 0.26 8.98 -0.78
N ASN A 451 -0.15 7.94 -1.50
CA ASN A 451 0.45 7.64 -2.79
C ASN A 451 -0.27 8.48 -3.86
N SER A 452 0.38 9.53 -4.33
CA SER A 452 -0.21 10.53 -5.24
C SER A 452 -0.13 10.15 -6.71
N GLU A 453 0.43 8.98 -7.04
CA GLU A 453 0.41 8.37 -8.37
C GLU A 453 0.70 6.86 -8.27
N THR A 454 -0.27 6.04 -7.83
CA THR A 454 0.02 4.62 -7.61
C THR A 454 0.29 3.93 -8.95
N HIS A 455 1.48 3.37 -9.07
CA HIS A 455 1.94 2.62 -10.23
C HIS A 455 1.76 1.10 -10.03
N PHE A 456 0.56 0.71 -9.57
CA PHE A 456 0.23 -0.69 -9.29
C PHE A 456 -0.46 -1.39 -10.47
N LEU A 457 -1.17 -0.66 -11.31
CA LEU A 457 -1.95 -1.22 -12.42
C LEU A 457 -1.21 -1.19 -13.75
N SER A 458 -0.33 -0.21 -13.93
CA SER A 458 0.52 -0.10 -15.11
C SER A 458 1.73 0.79 -14.85
N THR A 459 2.81 0.53 -15.58
CA THR A 459 4.00 1.40 -15.62
C THR A 459 4.50 1.54 -17.06
N THR A 460 5.67 2.14 -17.25
CA THR A 460 6.35 2.10 -18.54
C THR A 460 6.82 0.69 -18.91
N LYS A 461 7.19 -0.18 -17.95
CA LYS A 461 7.66 -1.55 -18.22
C LYS A 461 6.58 -2.62 -18.03
N PHE A 462 5.54 -2.30 -17.27
CA PHE A 462 4.43 -3.21 -16.94
C PHE A 462 3.17 -2.80 -17.69
N ARG A 463 2.66 -3.74 -18.50
CA ARG A 463 1.38 -3.60 -19.19
C ARG A 463 0.79 -4.98 -19.43
N ASP A 464 -0.50 -5.12 -19.14
CA ASP A 464 -1.26 -6.33 -19.40
C ASP A 464 -2.74 -5.95 -19.51
N LEU A 465 -3.34 -6.06 -20.71
CA LEU A 465 -4.74 -5.75 -20.96
C LEU A 465 -5.62 -6.77 -20.22
N TYR A 466 -5.13 -8.00 -20.04
CA TYR A 466 -5.82 -9.11 -19.41
C TYR A 466 -5.48 -9.25 -17.92
N LEU A 467 -5.09 -8.13 -17.28
CA LEU A 467 -4.75 -8.09 -15.87
C LEU A 467 -5.88 -8.71 -15.04
N LYS A 468 -5.50 -9.49 -14.03
CA LYS A 468 -6.48 -10.18 -13.18
C LYS A 468 -7.00 -9.25 -12.09
N PRO A 469 -8.32 -9.20 -11.84
CA PRO A 469 -8.87 -8.48 -10.69
C PRO A 469 -8.24 -8.92 -9.35
N SER A 470 -7.94 -10.21 -9.18
CA SER A 470 -7.28 -10.71 -7.96
C SER A 470 -5.94 -10.02 -7.68
N TYR A 471 -5.15 -9.72 -8.70
CA TYR A 471 -3.89 -8.97 -8.55
C TYR A 471 -4.16 -7.55 -8.06
N ALA A 472 -5.11 -6.84 -8.68
CA ALA A 472 -5.48 -5.48 -8.28
C ALA A 472 -5.95 -5.46 -6.81
N ARG A 473 -6.80 -6.42 -6.42
CA ARG A 473 -7.20 -6.59 -5.02
C ARG A 473 -6.02 -6.79 -4.09
N ALA A 474 -5.12 -7.73 -4.43
CA ALA A 474 -3.99 -8.09 -3.58
C ALA A 474 -3.01 -6.93 -3.36
N VAL A 475 -2.66 -6.20 -4.42
CA VAL A 475 -1.67 -5.11 -4.34
C VAL A 475 -2.20 -3.90 -3.58
N TYR A 476 -3.46 -3.51 -3.80
CA TYR A 476 -4.07 -2.41 -3.04
C TYR A 476 -4.33 -2.81 -1.59
N TRP A 477 -4.86 -4.02 -1.33
CA TRP A 477 -5.02 -4.49 0.05
C TRP A 477 -3.69 -4.57 0.80
N LEU A 478 -2.63 -5.05 0.14
CA LEU A 478 -1.29 -5.08 0.72
C LEU A 478 -0.82 -3.67 1.08
N ALA A 479 -0.91 -2.73 0.14
CA ALA A 479 -0.49 -1.35 0.34
C ALA A 479 -1.25 -0.68 1.50
N ASN A 480 -2.57 -0.88 1.59
CA ASN A 480 -3.37 -0.35 2.69
C ASN A 480 -3.01 -1.04 4.03
N LEU A 481 -2.83 -2.36 4.07
CA LEU A 481 -2.41 -3.05 5.29
C LEU A 481 -0.99 -2.64 5.76
N GLN A 482 -0.16 -2.21 4.82
CA GLN A 482 1.19 -1.66 5.03
C GLN A 482 1.21 -0.19 5.45
N GLY A 483 0.06 0.50 5.47
CA GLY A 483 -0.05 1.87 5.93
C GLY A 483 -0.57 2.88 4.92
N MET A 484 -0.89 2.51 3.67
CA MET A 484 -1.48 3.44 2.71
C MET A 484 -2.86 3.92 3.19
N ASN A 485 -3.08 5.23 3.18
CA ASN A 485 -4.36 5.84 3.54
C ASN A 485 -5.11 6.35 2.32
N VAL A 486 -4.39 6.98 1.37
CA VAL A 486 -4.95 7.55 0.15
C VAL A 486 -4.13 7.09 -1.05
N SER A 487 -4.80 6.68 -2.13
CA SER A 487 -4.20 6.43 -3.44
C SER A 487 -4.82 7.30 -4.52
N GLN A 488 -3.99 7.88 -5.37
CA GLN A 488 -4.41 8.41 -6.66
C GLN A 488 -3.79 7.55 -7.76
N SER A 489 -4.60 6.71 -8.40
CA SER A 489 -4.11 5.68 -9.32
C SER A 489 -3.75 6.24 -10.67
N TRP A 490 -2.61 5.80 -11.21
CA TRP A 490 -2.24 6.07 -12.59
C TRP A 490 -3.03 5.13 -13.52
N PHE A 491 -3.98 5.58 -14.34
CA PHE A 491 -4.53 6.95 -14.50
C PHE A 491 -5.83 6.89 -15.32
N TRP A 492 -6.67 7.91 -15.22
CA TRP A 492 -7.91 8.04 -16.00
C TRP A 492 -7.72 9.07 -17.11
N SER A 493 -7.25 8.61 -18.27
CA SER A 493 -7.00 9.44 -19.45
C SER A 493 -8.15 9.47 -20.45
N ARG A 494 -9.28 8.85 -20.12
CA ARG A 494 -10.54 9.01 -20.86
C ARG A 494 -11.18 10.35 -20.50
N ARG A 495 -11.73 11.02 -21.51
CA ARG A 495 -12.61 12.19 -21.36
C ARG A 495 -14.05 11.76 -21.11
N GLU A 496 -14.91 12.74 -20.86
CA GLU A 496 -16.33 12.57 -20.60
C GLU A 496 -17.06 11.84 -21.75
N ASP A 497 -16.61 12.03 -23.00
CA ASP A 497 -17.16 11.40 -24.20
C ASP A 497 -16.48 10.06 -24.57
N GLY A 498 -15.59 9.56 -23.72
CA GLY A 498 -14.79 8.35 -23.96
C GLY A 498 -13.53 8.57 -24.79
N SER A 499 -13.31 9.76 -25.34
CA SER A 499 -12.11 10.07 -26.11
C SER A 499 -10.85 10.13 -25.27
N ILE A 500 -9.71 10.01 -25.94
CA ILE A 500 -8.41 9.94 -25.28
C ILE A 500 -7.90 11.36 -25.01
N ARG A 501 -7.46 11.63 -23.79
CA ARG A 501 -6.84 12.91 -23.44
C ARG A 501 -5.56 13.12 -24.27
N ASN A 502 -5.38 14.33 -24.80
CA ASN A 502 -4.13 14.71 -25.45
C ASN A 502 -2.94 14.53 -24.50
N GLY A 503 -1.87 13.91 -25.01
CA GLY A 503 -0.64 13.66 -24.23
C GLY A 503 -0.66 12.38 -23.39
N SER A 504 -1.65 11.49 -23.57
CA SER A 504 -1.68 10.19 -22.87
C SER A 504 -0.49 9.27 -23.21
N GLY A 505 0.05 9.41 -24.42
CA GLY A 505 1.26 8.73 -24.89
C GLY A 505 1.21 7.19 -24.77
N LYS A 506 2.39 6.57 -24.66
CA LYS A 506 2.56 5.12 -24.47
C LYS A 506 1.97 4.59 -23.16
N GLY A 507 1.56 5.49 -22.26
CA GLY A 507 0.93 5.15 -21.00
C GLY A 507 -0.51 4.65 -21.18
N TYR A 508 -1.17 4.87 -22.31
CA TYR A 508 -2.62 4.67 -22.45
C TYR A 508 -3.05 3.22 -22.75
N ALA A 509 -2.70 2.68 -23.91
CA ALA A 509 -3.24 1.40 -24.37
C ALA A 509 -2.87 0.23 -23.44
N GLY A 510 -3.83 -0.66 -23.18
CA GLY A 510 -3.74 -1.78 -22.25
C GLY A 510 -3.65 -1.40 -20.77
N SER A 511 -3.99 -0.15 -20.40
CA SER A 511 -4.09 0.29 -18.99
C SER A 511 -5.51 0.13 -18.45
N ASN A 512 -5.72 0.56 -17.21
CA ASN A 512 -7.02 0.61 -16.54
C ASN A 512 -8.10 1.39 -17.32
N ASN A 513 -7.72 2.23 -18.29
CA ASN A 513 -8.62 2.94 -19.21
C ASN A 513 -9.41 2.01 -20.16
N GLN A 514 -9.02 0.73 -20.24
CA GLN A 514 -9.56 -0.31 -21.12
C GLN A 514 -9.90 -1.60 -20.33
N GLN A 515 -10.06 -1.48 -18.99
CA GLN A 515 -10.18 -2.62 -18.08
C GLN A 515 -11.29 -2.41 -17.03
N PRO A 516 -12.57 -2.56 -17.40
CA PRO A 516 -13.70 -2.29 -16.51
C PRO A 516 -13.62 -3.07 -15.19
N ARG A 517 -13.24 -4.35 -15.24
CA ARG A 517 -13.13 -5.20 -14.04
C ARG A 517 -11.98 -4.81 -13.10
N ILE A 518 -10.95 -4.15 -13.61
CA ILE A 518 -9.84 -3.66 -12.79
C ILE A 518 -10.28 -2.42 -12.01
N ILE A 519 -10.94 -1.46 -12.67
CA ILE A 519 -11.52 -0.29 -11.98
C ILE A 519 -12.53 -0.73 -10.91
N ASN A 520 -13.47 -1.61 -11.26
CA ASN A 520 -14.45 -2.12 -10.32
C ASN A 520 -13.80 -2.84 -9.13
N GLU A 521 -12.74 -3.63 -9.35
CA GLU A 521 -12.08 -4.35 -8.26
C GLU A 521 -11.28 -3.43 -7.33
N VAL A 522 -10.64 -2.37 -7.85
CA VAL A 522 -10.00 -1.35 -7.00
C VAL A 522 -11.03 -0.71 -6.08
N GLU A 523 -12.14 -0.22 -6.61
CA GLU A 523 -13.17 0.39 -5.76
C GLU A 523 -13.85 -0.62 -4.81
N SER A 524 -14.10 -1.85 -5.27
CA SER A 524 -14.59 -2.95 -4.43
C SER A 524 -13.65 -3.25 -3.26
N THR A 525 -12.34 -3.15 -3.49
CA THR A 525 -11.31 -3.32 -2.45
C THR A 525 -11.42 -2.21 -1.40
N TYR A 526 -11.57 -0.95 -1.80
CA TYR A 526 -11.75 0.16 -0.87
C TYR A 526 -13.08 0.11 -0.11
N ILE A 527 -14.15 -0.37 -0.74
CA ILE A 527 -15.43 -0.63 -0.05
C ILE A 527 -15.24 -1.70 1.05
N ASP A 528 -14.51 -2.78 0.79
CA ASP A 528 -14.22 -3.79 1.81
C ASP A 528 -13.31 -3.26 2.93
N LEU A 529 -12.24 -2.54 2.57
CA LEU A 529 -11.34 -1.90 3.53
C LEU A 529 -12.12 -0.96 4.46
N ASN A 530 -13.09 -0.21 3.92
CA ASN A 530 -13.91 0.73 4.69
C ASN A 530 -15.00 0.08 5.54
N ALA A 531 -15.51 -1.11 5.16
CA ALA A 531 -16.38 -1.90 6.02
C ALA A 531 -15.65 -2.39 7.30
N PHE A 532 -14.33 -2.61 7.20
CA PHE A 532 -13.47 -3.11 8.29
C PHE A 532 -12.38 -2.12 8.68
N SER A 533 -12.63 -0.82 8.54
CA SER A 533 -11.56 0.18 8.61
C SER A 533 -10.88 0.27 9.95
N GLU A 534 -11.61 0.06 11.04
CA GLU A 534 -11.07 0.03 12.40
C GLU A 534 -10.07 -1.12 12.58
N ASP A 535 -10.36 -2.30 12.00
CA ASP A 535 -9.44 -3.45 12.03
C ASP A 535 -8.19 -3.20 11.20
N ILE A 536 -8.35 -2.68 9.97
CA ILE A 536 -7.22 -2.37 9.10
C ILE A 536 -6.34 -1.28 9.73
N ALA A 537 -6.93 -0.21 10.26
CA ALA A 537 -6.21 0.87 10.92
C ALA A 537 -5.47 0.39 12.18
N ALA A 538 -6.07 -0.51 12.97
CA ALA A 538 -5.39 -1.12 14.11
C ALA A 538 -4.18 -1.96 13.67
N MET A 539 -4.28 -2.70 12.55
CA MET A 539 -3.16 -3.47 12.00
C MET A 539 -2.03 -2.58 11.47
N GLN A 540 -2.32 -1.39 10.94
CA GLN A 540 -1.30 -0.44 10.46
C GLN A 540 -0.38 0.08 11.57
N VAL A 541 -0.86 0.11 12.82
CA VAL A 541 -0.15 0.71 13.98
C VAL A 541 0.39 -0.32 14.96
N LEU A 542 0.36 -1.60 14.60
CA LEU A 542 0.97 -2.64 15.43
C LEU A 542 2.45 -2.33 15.70
N ARG A 543 2.87 -2.59 16.94
CA ARG A 543 4.26 -2.43 17.39
C ARG A 543 5.21 -3.13 16.43
N LYS A 544 6.34 -2.48 16.14
CA LYS A 544 7.42 -3.00 15.29
C LYS A 544 8.58 -3.46 16.18
N PRO A 545 8.52 -4.69 16.74
CA PRO A 545 9.45 -5.12 17.80
C PRO A 545 10.89 -5.35 17.30
N LEU A 546 11.07 -5.58 16.00
CA LEU A 546 12.39 -5.74 15.40
C LEU A 546 12.66 -4.56 14.45
N ARG A 547 13.84 -3.95 14.64
CA ARG A 547 14.31 -2.84 13.78
C ARG A 547 15.54 -3.26 12.97
N ILE A 548 15.47 -3.19 11.66
CA ILE A 548 16.64 -3.37 10.80
C ILE A 548 17.43 -2.06 10.78
N TYR A 549 18.72 -2.11 11.08
CA TYR A 549 19.56 -0.91 11.05
C TYR A 549 19.92 -0.53 9.61
N TYR A 550 19.49 0.66 9.21
CA TYR A 550 19.86 1.26 7.93
C TYR A 550 20.91 2.34 8.16
N SER A 551 22.02 2.26 7.41
CA SER A 551 22.97 3.36 7.32
C SER A 551 23.13 3.79 5.87
N LYS A 552 22.73 5.03 5.60
CA LYS A 552 22.99 5.72 4.33
C LYS A 552 24.47 5.74 3.95
N ASN A 553 25.38 5.69 4.93
CA ASN A 553 26.82 5.65 4.66
C ASN A 553 27.25 4.33 4.02
N SER A 554 26.64 3.23 4.43
CA SER A 554 26.80 1.93 3.74
C SER A 554 26.09 1.91 2.40
N ALA A 555 24.92 2.55 2.27
CA ALA A 555 24.18 2.63 1.01
C ALA A 555 24.98 3.36 -0.08
N ILE A 556 25.61 4.50 0.25
CA ILE A 556 26.40 5.31 -0.70
C ILE A 556 27.69 4.59 -1.13
N ASN A 557 28.34 3.88 -0.22
CA ASN A 557 29.65 3.27 -0.47
C ASN A 557 29.62 1.89 -1.13
N LYS A 558 28.46 1.21 -1.17
CA LYS A 558 28.37 -0.19 -1.58
C LYS A 558 27.40 -0.38 -2.74
N LEU A 559 27.81 -1.23 -3.69
CA LEU A 559 27.01 -1.59 -4.86
C LEU A 559 25.72 -2.36 -4.55
N ASN A 560 25.66 -3.09 -3.43
CA ASN A 560 24.58 -4.04 -3.13
C ASN A 560 24.10 -3.97 -1.67
N HIS A 561 24.14 -2.79 -1.03
CA HIS A 561 23.72 -2.65 0.36
C HIS A 561 22.24 -2.95 0.55
N MET A 562 21.37 -2.40 -0.30
CA MET A 562 19.92 -2.54 -0.14
C MET A 562 19.44 -3.97 -0.45
N ASP A 563 20.17 -4.72 -1.28
CA ASP A 563 19.91 -6.15 -1.44
C ASP A 563 20.21 -6.95 -0.17
N ALA A 564 21.31 -6.64 0.53
CA ALA A 564 21.60 -7.27 1.81
C ALA A 564 20.56 -6.90 2.89
N VAL A 565 20.13 -5.64 2.93
CA VAL A 565 19.01 -5.20 3.79
C VAL A 565 17.74 -5.97 3.45
N PHE A 566 17.44 -6.16 2.16
CA PHE A 566 16.28 -6.89 1.68
C PHE A 566 16.34 -8.39 2.03
N GLU A 567 17.51 -9.06 1.98
CA GLU A 567 17.67 -10.46 2.43
C GLU A 567 17.20 -10.64 3.88
N LEU A 568 17.61 -9.73 4.77
CA LEU A 568 17.20 -9.76 6.17
C LEU A 568 15.71 -9.41 6.33
N TYR A 569 15.24 -8.37 5.64
CA TYR A 569 13.83 -7.96 5.66
C TYR A 569 12.89 -9.07 5.19
N GLU A 570 13.16 -9.67 4.02
CA GLU A 570 12.38 -10.77 3.45
C GLU A 570 12.31 -11.97 4.40
N SER A 571 13.40 -12.28 5.11
CA SER A 571 13.43 -13.40 6.05
C SER A 571 12.53 -13.24 7.28
N LEU A 572 12.09 -12.02 7.58
CA LEU A 572 11.17 -11.69 8.68
C LEU A 572 9.75 -11.40 8.20
N TYR A 573 9.59 -11.03 6.92
CA TYR A 573 8.39 -10.40 6.38
C TYR A 573 7.12 -11.25 6.49
N PHE A 574 7.29 -12.57 6.46
CA PHE A 574 6.21 -13.56 6.47
C PHE A 574 5.97 -14.19 7.86
N GLU A 575 6.52 -13.60 8.92
CA GLU A 575 6.39 -14.13 10.30
C GLU A 575 5.22 -13.51 11.08
N GLY A 576 4.40 -12.68 10.42
CA GLY A 576 3.22 -12.04 11.01
C GLY A 576 3.50 -10.84 11.91
N ILE A 577 4.78 -10.56 12.21
CA ILE A 577 5.20 -9.40 12.99
C ILE A 577 5.45 -8.19 12.08
N PRO A 578 5.08 -6.96 12.50
CA PRO A 578 5.50 -5.74 11.81
C PRO A 578 7.00 -5.53 11.95
N ILE A 579 7.67 -5.20 10.84
CA ILE A 579 9.10 -4.89 10.82
C ILE A 579 9.27 -3.39 10.77
N GLY A 580 10.27 -2.87 11.48
CA GLY A 580 10.67 -1.48 11.38
C GLY A 580 12.13 -1.33 11.02
N PHE A 581 12.55 -0.08 10.95
CA PHE A 581 13.94 0.31 10.75
C PHE A 581 14.43 1.16 11.91
N ALA A 582 15.74 1.14 12.09
CA ALA A 582 16.46 2.03 13.00
C ALA A 582 17.58 2.74 12.21
N THR A 583 17.80 3.99 12.57
CA THR A 583 18.87 4.87 12.08
C THR A 583 19.39 5.65 13.29
N GLN A 584 20.46 6.41 13.13
CA GLN A 584 20.90 7.33 14.18
C GLN A 584 19.75 8.24 14.65
N LYS A 585 19.00 8.82 13.72
CA LYS A 585 17.91 9.75 14.03
C LYS A 585 16.78 9.06 14.79
N ILE A 586 16.30 7.92 14.29
CA ILE A 586 15.23 7.14 14.95
C ILE A 586 15.61 6.73 16.37
N ILE A 587 16.83 6.25 16.60
CA ILE A 587 17.29 5.82 17.93
C ILE A 587 17.41 7.01 18.90
N THR A 588 17.73 8.20 18.38
CA THR A 588 17.93 9.41 19.19
C THR A 588 16.61 10.09 19.53
N GLU A 589 15.68 10.13 18.58
CA GLU A 589 14.46 10.95 18.68
C GLU A 589 13.23 10.17 19.19
N GLN A 590 13.25 8.84 19.13
CA GLN A 590 12.09 8.02 19.53
C GLN A 590 12.35 7.25 20.83
N ASP A 591 11.27 6.85 21.50
CA ASP A 591 11.38 5.97 22.66
C ASP A 591 11.79 4.56 22.22
N ASN A 592 13.01 4.19 22.59
CA ASN A 592 13.63 2.91 22.29
C ASN A 592 12.91 1.71 22.95
N SER A 593 12.00 1.95 23.91
CA SER A 593 11.13 0.91 24.48
C SER A 593 10.10 0.37 23.47
N ASN A 594 9.91 1.06 22.34
CA ASN A 594 8.99 0.66 21.26
C ASN A 594 9.49 -0.51 20.41
N TRP A 595 10.70 -1.03 20.66
CA TRP A 595 11.22 -2.22 20.02
C TRP A 595 12.12 -3.01 20.97
N ASP A 596 12.35 -4.26 20.62
CA ASP A 596 13.06 -5.22 21.45
C ASP A 596 14.52 -5.39 21.03
N ALA A 597 14.78 -5.31 19.71
CA ALA A 597 16.12 -5.49 19.17
C ALA A 597 16.37 -4.73 17.87
N ILE A 598 17.62 -4.33 17.69
CA ILE A 598 18.16 -3.82 16.43
C ILE A 598 18.98 -4.91 15.73
N LEU A 599 18.68 -5.17 14.46
CA LEU A 599 19.29 -6.18 13.62
C LEU A 599 20.20 -5.53 12.58
N ILE A 600 21.46 -5.95 12.50
CA ILE A 600 22.46 -5.32 11.63
C ILE A 600 23.15 -6.38 10.77
N TYR A 601 23.02 -6.26 9.45
CA TYR A 601 23.57 -7.23 8.51
C TYR A 601 24.21 -6.52 7.32
N LYS A 602 25.49 -6.84 7.08
CA LYS A 602 26.34 -6.26 6.03
C LYS A 602 26.31 -4.72 5.98
N THR A 603 26.31 -4.05 7.12
CA THR A 603 26.34 -2.57 7.25
C THR A 603 27.73 -2.11 7.69
N GLU A 604 28.69 -2.16 6.78
CA GLU A 604 30.13 -1.99 7.07
C GLU A 604 30.54 -0.54 7.41
N PHE A 605 29.94 0.43 6.72
CA PHE A 605 30.28 1.86 6.81
C PHE A 605 29.23 2.61 7.63
N THR A 606 29.67 3.25 8.71
CA THR A 606 28.87 4.16 9.55
C THR A 606 29.73 5.30 10.05
N THR A 607 29.20 6.49 10.27
CA THR A 607 29.94 7.56 10.97
C THR A 607 30.28 7.14 12.41
N THR A 608 31.23 7.84 13.03
CA THR A 608 31.52 7.67 14.47
C THR A 608 30.28 7.96 15.32
N SER A 609 29.49 8.97 14.95
CA SER A 609 28.28 9.34 15.69
C SER A 609 27.19 8.27 15.63
N GLU A 610 27.01 7.61 14.48
CA GLU A 610 26.13 6.44 14.35
C GLU A 610 26.57 5.31 15.30
N LEU A 611 27.88 5.06 15.40
CA LEU A 611 28.43 4.03 16.29
C LEU A 611 28.23 4.38 17.77
N GLU A 612 28.41 5.65 18.15
CA GLU A 612 28.19 6.17 19.51
C GLU A 612 26.71 6.07 19.92
N VAL A 613 25.78 6.33 19.00
CA VAL A 613 24.33 6.20 19.27
C VAL A 613 23.94 4.74 19.47
N LEU A 614 24.50 3.82 18.68
CA LEU A 614 24.31 2.38 18.92
C LEU A 614 24.91 1.92 20.26
N GLN A 615 26.07 2.48 20.66
CA GLN A 615 26.64 2.22 21.98
C GLN A 615 25.74 2.76 23.09
N THR A 616 25.19 3.96 22.94
CA THR A 616 24.24 4.55 23.90
C THR A 616 22.98 3.70 24.04
N TYR A 617 22.48 3.14 22.94
CA TYR A 617 21.36 2.19 22.97
C TYR A 617 21.69 0.93 23.81
N LEU A 618 22.90 0.36 23.66
CA LEU A 618 23.37 -0.75 24.50
C LEU A 618 23.56 -0.34 25.96
N ASP A 619 24.12 0.83 26.22
CA ASP A 619 24.32 1.36 27.58
C ASP A 619 23.00 1.53 28.34
N ASN A 620 21.92 1.77 27.61
CA ASN A 620 20.55 1.87 28.13
C ASN A 620 19.79 0.54 28.16
N GLY A 621 20.46 -0.60 27.97
CA GLY A 621 19.87 -1.94 28.09
C GLY A 621 19.30 -2.51 26.79
N GLY A 622 19.52 -1.85 25.65
CA GLY A 622 19.07 -2.31 24.34
C GLY A 622 19.73 -3.62 23.89
N THR A 623 19.14 -4.27 22.87
CA THR A 623 19.69 -5.50 22.27
C THR A 623 20.08 -5.26 20.82
N ILE A 624 21.33 -5.56 20.47
CA ILE A 624 21.84 -5.52 19.09
C ILE A 624 22.25 -6.93 18.69
N ILE A 625 21.77 -7.39 17.53
CA ILE A 625 22.27 -8.60 16.85
C ILE A 625 22.97 -8.15 15.57
N LYS A 626 24.27 -8.45 15.43
CA LYS A 626 25.02 -8.03 14.24
C LYS A 626 25.97 -9.10 13.72
N ASP A 627 26.29 -9.02 12.44
CA ASP A 627 27.40 -9.79 11.86
C ASP A 627 28.78 -9.19 12.17
N ALA A 628 29.82 -9.95 11.83
CA ALA A 628 31.21 -9.56 12.10
C ALA A 628 31.70 -8.40 11.23
N ILE A 629 31.13 -8.20 10.03
CA ILE A 629 31.61 -7.19 9.09
C ILE A 629 30.96 -5.82 9.30
N SER A 630 29.79 -5.79 9.94
CA SER A 630 29.05 -4.55 10.19
C SER A 630 29.73 -3.68 11.24
N LEU A 631 29.65 -2.37 11.01
CA LEU A 631 30.12 -1.29 11.88
C LEU A 631 31.64 -1.26 12.05
N THR A 632 32.39 -1.68 11.03
CA THR A 632 33.85 -1.81 11.12
C THR A 632 34.60 -0.60 10.58
N LYS A 633 33.96 0.21 9.72
CA LYS A 633 34.58 1.35 9.05
C LYS A 633 33.74 2.62 9.18
N ASN A 634 34.42 3.76 9.17
CA ASN A 634 33.81 5.06 8.95
C ASN A 634 33.36 5.24 7.50
N GLU A 635 32.72 6.36 7.19
CA GLU A 635 32.21 6.66 5.86
C GLU A 635 33.28 6.73 4.75
N TYR A 636 34.55 6.89 5.11
CA TYR A 636 35.69 6.96 4.20
C TYR A 636 36.50 5.65 4.16
N GLY A 637 35.97 4.58 4.76
CA GLY A 637 36.60 3.26 4.76
C GLY A 637 37.73 3.07 5.78
N VAL A 638 37.93 4.03 6.69
CA VAL A 638 38.91 3.94 7.78
C VAL A 638 38.30 3.14 8.93
N ALA A 639 39.05 2.20 9.51
CA ALA A 639 38.57 1.42 10.64
C ALA A 639 38.20 2.33 11.84
N HIS A 640 37.10 2.01 12.52
CA HIS A 640 36.71 2.72 13.74
C HIS A 640 37.75 2.53 14.86
N SER A 641 37.92 3.56 15.68
CA SER A 641 38.86 3.53 16.83
C SER A 641 38.34 2.69 18.00
N PHE A 642 37.03 2.43 18.05
CA PHE A 642 36.39 1.56 19.03
C PHE A 642 35.35 0.64 18.37
N THR A 643 34.92 -0.37 19.11
CA THR A 643 33.86 -1.29 18.71
C THR A 643 32.79 -1.33 19.80
N LEU A 644 31.56 -1.72 19.44
CA LEU A 644 30.46 -1.82 20.40
C LEU A 644 30.80 -2.79 21.55
N ASN A 645 30.42 -2.40 22.77
CA ASN A 645 30.44 -3.24 23.96
C ASN A 645 29.02 -3.43 24.48
N ALA A 646 28.70 -4.64 24.97
CA ALA A 646 27.36 -4.96 25.46
C ALA A 646 26.89 -4.03 26.58
N SER A 647 27.80 -3.58 27.46
CA SER A 647 27.48 -2.68 28.57
C SER A 647 26.32 -3.24 29.43
N ASN A 648 25.25 -2.47 29.66
CA ASN A 648 24.04 -2.94 30.35
C ASN A 648 23.06 -3.72 29.44
N GLY A 649 23.30 -3.73 28.14
CA GLY A 649 22.46 -4.36 27.12
C GLY A 649 22.97 -5.73 26.68
N LYS A 650 22.55 -6.15 25.48
CA LYS A 650 22.95 -7.42 24.86
C LYS A 650 23.52 -7.18 23.47
N LEU A 651 24.77 -7.59 23.26
CA LEU A 651 25.41 -7.60 21.95
C LEU A 651 25.59 -9.06 21.49
N LEU A 652 24.80 -9.48 20.50
CA LEU A 652 24.74 -10.84 20.01
C LEU A 652 25.38 -10.97 18.63
N ASN A 653 26.07 -12.09 18.41
CA ASN A 653 26.74 -12.38 17.14
C ASN A 653 25.79 -13.10 16.17
N GLY A 654 25.70 -12.58 14.95
CA GLY A 654 24.92 -13.13 13.85
C GLY A 654 25.82 -13.62 12.71
N THR A 655 25.71 -14.89 12.29
CA THR A 655 26.58 -15.43 11.23
C THR A 655 26.02 -15.26 9.82
N THR A 656 24.69 -15.26 9.68
CA THR A 656 23.96 -15.07 8.41
C THR A 656 22.69 -14.26 8.67
N TYR A 657 22.04 -13.73 7.63
CA TYR A 657 20.76 -13.02 7.80
C TYR A 657 19.69 -13.92 8.44
N GLN A 658 19.62 -15.21 8.10
CA GLN A 658 18.67 -16.14 8.74
C GLN A 658 18.99 -16.34 10.23
N ASN A 659 20.27 -16.44 10.59
CA ASN A 659 20.66 -16.56 11.98
C ASN A 659 20.32 -15.29 12.78
N ILE A 660 20.50 -14.10 12.20
CA ILE A 660 20.10 -12.82 12.80
C ILE A 660 18.58 -12.77 12.97
N ALA A 661 17.82 -13.10 11.92
CA ALA A 661 16.36 -13.12 11.94
C ALA A 661 15.81 -14.10 12.99
N ASN A 662 16.33 -15.33 13.04
CA ASN A 662 15.90 -16.33 14.02
C ASN A 662 16.18 -15.89 15.47
N GLN A 663 17.32 -15.24 15.73
CA GLN A 663 17.60 -14.67 17.04
C GLN A 663 16.62 -13.54 17.40
N GLY A 664 16.32 -12.64 16.45
CA GLY A 664 15.32 -11.60 16.62
C GLY A 664 13.93 -12.17 16.93
N LEU A 665 13.46 -13.14 16.15
CA LEU A 665 12.17 -13.81 16.37
C LEU A 665 12.11 -14.55 17.71
N SER A 666 13.24 -15.10 18.19
CA SER A 666 13.33 -15.72 19.51
C SER A 666 13.12 -14.69 20.62
N ILE A 667 13.69 -13.48 20.48
CA ILE A 667 13.47 -12.38 21.44
C ILE A 667 11.99 -11.98 21.48
N VAL A 668 11.35 -11.82 20.32
CA VAL A 668 9.91 -11.51 20.23
C VAL A 668 9.07 -12.60 20.90
N SER A 669 9.44 -13.87 20.71
CA SER A 669 8.79 -15.01 21.35
C SER A 669 8.96 -15.00 22.87
N ASP A 670 10.18 -14.77 23.37
CA ASP A 670 10.49 -14.70 24.80
C ASP A 670 9.75 -13.54 25.49
N ASN A 671 9.53 -12.44 24.77
CA ASN A 671 8.75 -11.28 25.23
C ASN A 671 7.22 -11.47 25.13
N ASN A 672 6.75 -12.62 24.63
CA ASN A 672 5.33 -12.91 24.37
C ASN A 672 4.65 -11.97 23.35
N GLU A 673 5.42 -11.42 22.41
CA GLU A 673 4.98 -10.46 21.39
C GLU A 673 4.68 -11.10 20.02
N LEU A 674 4.65 -12.44 19.93
CA LEU A 674 4.21 -13.13 18.72
C LEU A 674 2.73 -12.81 18.40
N PRO A 675 2.33 -12.83 17.11
CA PRO A 675 0.94 -12.59 16.72
C PRO A 675 -0.03 -13.54 17.44
N VAL A 676 -1.25 -13.07 17.72
CA VAL A 676 -2.27 -13.87 18.44
C VAL A 676 -2.72 -15.12 17.68
N VAL A 677 -2.61 -15.09 16.34
CA VAL A 677 -2.86 -16.22 15.44
C VAL A 677 -1.55 -16.61 14.77
N SER A 678 -1.20 -17.90 14.84
CA SER A 678 -0.06 -18.47 14.12
C SER A 678 -0.51 -18.99 12.77
N LEU A 679 0.28 -18.71 11.73
CA LEU A 679 0.06 -19.18 10.37
C LEU A 679 1.14 -20.17 9.97
N PHE A 680 0.73 -21.32 9.45
CA PHE A 680 1.62 -22.29 8.81
C PHE A 680 1.25 -22.40 7.34
N GLU A 681 2.26 -22.50 6.48
CA GLU A 681 2.08 -22.62 5.04
C GLU A 681 2.80 -23.85 4.46
N GLU A 682 2.15 -24.51 3.52
CA GLU A 682 2.69 -25.63 2.76
C GLU A 682 2.45 -25.39 1.26
N ASN A 683 3.54 -25.39 0.49
CA ASN A 683 3.53 -25.23 -0.97
C ASN A 683 4.71 -26.01 -1.59
N SER A 684 4.71 -26.16 -2.91
CA SER A 684 5.69 -27.02 -3.58
C SER A 684 7.12 -26.44 -3.59
N LEU A 685 7.25 -25.11 -3.41
CA LEU A 685 8.53 -24.42 -3.31
C LEU A 685 9.18 -24.58 -1.93
N ASN A 686 8.42 -24.98 -0.91
CA ASN A 686 8.85 -24.96 0.49
C ASN A 686 9.43 -23.59 0.89
N LYS A 687 8.77 -22.52 0.42
CA LYS A 687 9.15 -21.12 0.67
C LYS A 687 7.95 -20.34 1.17
N LYS A 688 8.22 -19.37 2.04
CA LYS A 688 7.20 -18.48 2.54
C LYS A 688 6.71 -17.50 1.48
N GLY A 689 5.40 -17.26 1.45
CA GLY A 689 4.74 -16.36 0.52
C GLY A 689 3.43 -15.75 1.05
N ALA A 690 2.86 -16.26 2.14
CA ALA A 690 1.68 -15.68 2.77
C ALA A 690 2.04 -14.52 3.71
N TYR A 691 1.80 -13.28 3.27
CA TYR A 691 1.91 -12.11 4.14
C TYR A 691 0.68 -12.03 5.06
N TYR A 692 0.87 -11.78 6.35
CA TYR A 692 -0.24 -11.62 7.27
C TYR A 692 0.04 -10.63 8.41
N ARG A 693 -1.05 -10.13 8.99
CA ARG A 693 -1.08 -9.41 10.27
C ARG A 693 -2.23 -9.95 11.09
N ALA A 694 -1.99 -10.19 12.38
CA ALA A 694 -3.01 -10.64 13.30
C ALA A 694 -2.97 -9.82 14.58
N TYR A 695 -4.14 -9.48 15.11
CA TYR A 695 -4.29 -8.74 16.35
C TYR A 695 -5.58 -9.13 17.07
N LYS A 696 -5.73 -8.69 18.32
CA LYS A 696 -6.97 -8.85 19.07
C LYS A 696 -7.71 -7.53 19.11
N ASN A 697 -8.95 -7.50 18.63
CA ASN A 697 -9.74 -6.27 18.57
C ASN A 697 -10.32 -5.91 19.95
N ASN A 698 -11.01 -4.77 20.03
CA ASN A 698 -11.62 -4.27 21.27
C ASN A 698 -12.78 -5.13 21.79
N GLU A 699 -13.32 -6.04 20.95
CA GLU A 699 -14.37 -6.99 21.29
C GLU A 699 -13.80 -8.35 21.74
N ASP A 700 -12.48 -8.44 21.96
CA ASP A 700 -11.77 -9.67 22.33
C ASP A 700 -11.75 -10.74 21.23
N GLU A 701 -12.00 -10.36 19.97
CA GLU A 701 -11.93 -11.25 18.81
C GLU A 701 -10.52 -11.25 18.20
N ASN A 702 -10.03 -12.43 17.79
CA ASN A 702 -8.76 -12.53 17.07
C ASN A 702 -9.01 -12.34 15.58
N ILE A 703 -8.45 -11.28 15.01
CA ILE A 703 -8.60 -10.91 13.61
C ILE A 703 -7.26 -11.12 12.90
N ILE A 704 -7.29 -11.74 11.73
CA ILE A 704 -6.12 -11.93 10.86
C ILE A 704 -6.45 -11.55 9.42
N SER A 705 -5.58 -10.74 8.80
CA SER A 705 -5.59 -10.48 7.37
C SER A 705 -4.46 -11.23 6.71
N ILE A 706 -4.73 -11.96 5.62
CA ILE A 706 -3.77 -12.80 4.90
C ILE A 706 -3.81 -12.48 3.40
N ILE A 707 -2.64 -12.37 2.78
CA ILE A 707 -2.45 -12.19 1.34
C ILE A 707 -1.45 -13.22 0.85
N ASN A 708 -1.83 -14.07 -0.10
CA ASN A 708 -0.88 -14.98 -0.73
C ASN A 708 -0.10 -14.24 -1.83
N LEU A 709 1.11 -13.77 -1.48
CA LEU A 709 2.05 -13.17 -2.43
C LEU A 709 2.85 -14.24 -3.20
N GLY A 710 2.76 -15.51 -2.80
CA GLY A 710 3.42 -16.62 -3.48
C GLY A 710 2.82 -16.88 -4.87
N LYS A 711 3.67 -17.31 -5.80
CA LYS A 711 3.24 -17.62 -7.18
C LYS A 711 2.39 -18.90 -7.31
N GLU A 712 2.30 -19.70 -6.26
CA GLU A 712 1.60 -20.99 -6.26
C GLU A 712 0.39 -20.99 -5.31
N ASN A 713 -0.47 -22.00 -5.47
CA ASN A 713 -1.46 -22.30 -4.46
C ASN A 713 -0.74 -22.75 -3.18
N THR A 714 -1.17 -22.22 -2.05
CA THR A 714 -0.56 -22.46 -0.75
C THR A 714 -1.62 -22.98 0.21
N THR A 715 -1.35 -24.12 0.86
CA THR A 715 -2.19 -24.62 1.95
C THR A 715 -1.84 -23.85 3.21
N ILE A 716 -2.83 -23.18 3.79
CA ILE A 716 -2.71 -22.39 5.02
C ILE A 716 -3.35 -23.15 6.16
N THR A 717 -2.66 -23.24 7.29
CA THR A 717 -3.21 -23.74 8.56
C THR A 717 -3.10 -22.66 9.63
N LEU A 718 -4.22 -22.32 10.27
CA LEU A 718 -4.26 -21.34 11.35
C LEU A 718 -4.49 -22.03 12.70
N ASN A 719 -3.78 -21.53 13.72
CA ASN A 719 -3.98 -21.90 15.12
C ASN A 719 -3.90 -20.65 16.00
N LEU A 720 -4.37 -20.74 17.24
CA LEU A 720 -4.08 -19.70 18.24
C LEU A 720 -2.69 -19.93 18.82
N THR A 721 -1.83 -18.90 18.79
CA THR A 721 -0.38 -19.06 19.07
C THR A 721 -0.08 -19.62 20.46
N ARG A 722 -0.97 -19.41 21.43
CA ARG A 722 -0.77 -19.86 22.82
C ARG A 722 -1.45 -21.18 23.15
N ASN A 723 -2.42 -21.60 22.33
CA ASN A 723 -3.18 -22.83 22.52
C ASN A 723 -3.32 -23.51 21.15
N ASN A 724 -2.68 -24.67 20.94
CA ASN A 724 -2.84 -25.49 19.72
C ASN A 724 -4.25 -26.13 19.61
N ASN A 725 -5.28 -25.44 20.10
CA ASN A 725 -6.66 -25.86 20.03
C ASN A 725 -7.14 -25.73 18.58
N PRO A 726 -8.07 -26.60 18.14
CA PRO A 726 -8.80 -26.39 16.91
C PRO A 726 -9.45 -25.00 16.92
N VAL A 727 -9.50 -24.36 15.76
CA VAL A 727 -10.09 -23.03 15.61
C VAL A 727 -11.32 -23.08 14.72
N ASN A 728 -12.32 -22.27 15.05
CA ASN A 728 -13.39 -21.90 14.14
C ASN A 728 -12.97 -20.64 13.40
N ILE A 729 -13.12 -20.63 12.08
CA ILE A 729 -12.72 -19.52 11.24
C ILE A 729 -13.94 -19.00 10.49
N THR A 730 -14.14 -17.69 10.55
CA THR A 730 -15.14 -16.99 9.73
C THR A 730 -14.44 -16.03 8.79
N ASN A 731 -14.72 -16.10 7.50
CA ASN A 731 -14.33 -15.08 6.54
C ASN A 731 -15.21 -13.85 6.76
N LEU A 732 -14.64 -12.75 7.25
CA LEU A 732 -15.39 -11.54 7.57
C LEU A 732 -15.96 -10.83 6.33
N LEU A 733 -15.36 -11.05 5.16
CA LEU A 733 -15.83 -10.44 3.91
C LEU A 733 -17.09 -11.12 3.35
N THR A 734 -17.29 -12.42 3.66
CA THR A 734 -18.39 -13.23 3.11
C THR A 734 -19.27 -13.89 4.18
N GLY A 735 -18.89 -13.86 5.46
CA GLY A 735 -19.55 -14.59 6.54
C GLY A 735 -19.38 -16.11 6.49
N GLU A 736 -18.68 -16.65 5.49
CA GLU A 736 -18.52 -18.09 5.31
C GLU A 736 -17.60 -18.68 6.37
N SER A 737 -17.95 -19.86 6.89
CA SER A 737 -17.06 -20.63 7.77
C SER A 737 -15.99 -21.35 6.96
N LEU A 738 -14.76 -21.34 7.46
CA LEU A 738 -13.62 -22.06 6.88
C LEU A 738 -13.12 -23.13 7.86
N SER A 739 -12.54 -24.21 7.33
CA SER A 739 -11.76 -25.15 8.13
C SER A 739 -10.45 -24.51 8.60
N SER A 740 -9.88 -25.01 9.70
CA SER A 740 -8.57 -24.55 10.22
C SER A 740 -7.43 -24.66 9.20
N THR A 741 -7.57 -25.55 8.22
CA THR A 741 -6.68 -25.73 7.08
C THR A 741 -7.46 -25.49 5.78
N PHE A 742 -6.96 -24.63 4.90
CA PHE A 742 -7.60 -24.28 3.63
C PHE A 742 -6.58 -23.90 2.55
N LEU A 743 -7.00 -23.95 1.28
CA LEU A 743 -6.15 -23.61 0.14
C LEU A 743 -6.33 -22.14 -0.25
N MET A 744 -5.23 -21.37 -0.32
CA MET A 744 -5.21 -20.02 -0.88
C MET A 744 -4.55 -20.03 -2.26
N LYS A 745 -5.20 -19.42 -3.24
CA LYS A 745 -4.62 -19.18 -4.58
C LYS A 745 -3.65 -17.99 -4.53
N PRO A 746 -2.74 -17.83 -5.51
CA PRO A 746 -1.99 -16.58 -5.68
C PRO A 746 -2.94 -15.37 -5.71
N ASP A 747 -2.52 -14.27 -5.11
CA ASP A 747 -3.26 -13.01 -5.00
C ASP A 747 -4.55 -13.09 -4.16
N ALA A 748 -4.85 -14.22 -3.52
CA ALA A 748 -6.02 -14.33 -2.66
C ALA A 748 -5.85 -13.47 -1.39
N VAL A 749 -6.90 -12.73 -1.02
CA VAL A 749 -6.95 -11.84 0.15
C VAL A 749 -8.06 -12.28 1.09
N TYR A 750 -7.72 -12.66 2.31
CA TYR A 750 -8.65 -13.13 3.34
C TYR A 750 -8.57 -12.19 4.55
N LEU A 751 -9.73 -11.79 5.08
CA LEU A 751 -9.86 -11.15 6.39
C LEU A 751 -10.72 -12.06 7.26
N LEU A 752 -10.14 -12.60 8.33
CA LEU A 752 -10.73 -13.71 9.07
C LEU A 752 -10.84 -13.39 10.55
N LYS A 753 -11.94 -13.85 11.15
CA LYS A 753 -12.06 -14.02 12.59
C LYS A 753 -11.68 -15.44 12.98
N VAL A 754 -10.85 -15.60 14.00
CA VAL A 754 -10.35 -16.88 14.50
C VAL A 754 -10.74 -17.05 15.97
N GLU A 755 -11.56 -18.06 16.24
CA GLU A 755 -12.10 -18.35 17.57
C GLU A 755 -11.62 -19.72 18.05
N ASP A 756 -11.33 -19.84 19.35
CA ASP A 756 -11.02 -21.13 19.96
C ASP A 756 -12.26 -22.04 19.89
N ALA A 757 -12.16 -23.21 19.24
CA ALA A 757 -13.29 -24.12 19.07
C ALA A 757 -13.80 -24.70 20.41
N VAL A 758 -13.02 -24.64 21.49
CA VAL A 758 -13.40 -25.12 22.82
C VAL A 758 -14.15 -24.05 23.63
N LEU A 759 -13.81 -22.77 23.42
CA LEU A 759 -14.48 -21.61 24.05
C LEU A 759 -15.61 -21.04 23.19
N ALA A 760 -15.66 -21.39 21.90
CA ALA A 760 -16.80 -21.15 21.04
C ALA A 760 -17.98 -21.97 21.58
N THR A 761 -18.69 -21.42 22.55
CA THR A 761 -20.06 -21.84 22.79
C THR A 761 -20.82 -21.47 21.53
N GLU A 762 -20.93 -22.39 20.57
CA GLU A 762 -22.03 -22.34 19.63
C GLU A 762 -23.28 -22.16 20.47
N ASN A 763 -23.94 -21.01 20.29
CA ASN A 763 -25.26 -20.77 20.82
C ASN A 763 -26.17 -21.90 20.30
N LEU A 764 -26.31 -22.96 21.09
CA LEU A 764 -27.24 -24.08 20.92
C LEU A 764 -28.68 -23.59 21.17
N ASN A 765 -29.10 -22.61 20.36
CA ASN A 765 -30.48 -22.21 20.14
C ASN A 765 -31.09 -22.96 18.94
N LYS A 766 -30.32 -23.76 18.19
CA LYS A 766 -30.81 -24.53 17.05
C LYS A 766 -31.25 -25.98 17.35
N SER A 767 -30.90 -26.59 18.49
CA SER A 767 -31.46 -27.90 18.88
C SER A 767 -32.58 -27.75 19.91
N LYS A 768 -33.77 -28.28 19.59
CA LYS A 768 -34.94 -28.29 20.49
C LYS A 768 -34.78 -29.32 21.62
N LEU A 769 -33.78 -29.15 22.49
CA LEU A 769 -33.63 -29.97 23.70
C LEU A 769 -34.79 -29.67 24.66
N LYS A 770 -35.71 -30.62 24.82
CA LYS A 770 -36.82 -30.58 25.78
C LYS A 770 -36.45 -31.35 27.03
N PHE A 771 -36.84 -30.84 28.20
CA PHE A 771 -36.66 -31.55 29.47
C PHE A 771 -37.84 -31.36 30.41
N TYR A 772 -38.22 -32.42 31.12
CA TYR A 772 -39.34 -32.39 32.07
C TYR A 772 -39.36 -33.63 32.99
N PRO A 773 -40.01 -33.54 34.17
CA PRO A 773 -40.43 -32.31 34.82
C PRO A 773 -39.22 -31.56 35.42
N ASN A 774 -39.31 -30.24 35.48
CA ASN A 774 -38.42 -29.39 36.29
C ASN A 774 -39.29 -28.31 36.96
N PRO A 775 -39.47 -28.31 38.29
CA PRO A 775 -38.80 -29.18 39.28
C PRO A 775 -39.18 -30.67 39.19
N THR A 776 -38.30 -31.56 39.67
CA THR A 776 -38.52 -33.02 39.75
C THR A 776 -38.43 -33.53 41.19
N SER A 777 -39.07 -34.67 41.47
CA SER A 777 -38.84 -35.42 42.72
C SER A 777 -37.71 -36.44 42.60
N ASN A 778 -37.57 -37.09 41.42
CA ASN A 778 -36.66 -38.21 41.22
C ASN A 778 -35.97 -38.15 39.85
N ILE A 779 -36.73 -38.27 38.76
CA ILE A 779 -36.19 -38.45 37.40
C ILE A 779 -36.49 -37.22 36.53
N VAL A 780 -35.51 -36.80 35.72
CA VAL A 780 -35.70 -35.82 34.64
C VAL A 780 -35.55 -36.52 33.29
N ASN A 781 -36.50 -36.29 32.40
CA ASN A 781 -36.44 -36.76 31.02
C ASN A 781 -35.82 -35.68 30.15
N PHE A 782 -34.88 -36.06 29.29
CA PHE A 782 -34.31 -35.24 28.23
C PHE A 782 -34.68 -35.83 26.88
N SER A 783 -35.12 -34.99 25.94
CA SER A 783 -35.46 -35.36 24.57
C SER A 783 -34.83 -34.37 23.60
N SER A 784 -34.12 -34.88 22.60
CA SER A 784 -33.39 -34.12 21.58
C SER A 784 -33.68 -34.66 20.18
N GLU A 785 -33.50 -33.82 19.16
CA GLU A 785 -33.56 -34.25 17.75
C GLU A 785 -32.30 -35.04 17.33
N THR A 786 -31.21 -34.95 18.11
CA THR A 786 -29.93 -35.64 17.88
C THR A 786 -29.55 -36.53 19.07
N THR A 787 -28.71 -37.55 18.79
CA THR A 787 -28.25 -38.51 19.80
C THR A 787 -27.51 -37.83 20.94
N ILE A 788 -28.03 -38.00 22.15
CA ILE A 788 -27.35 -37.60 23.39
C ILE A 788 -26.27 -38.64 23.68
N LYS A 789 -25.01 -38.20 23.80
CA LYS A 789 -23.84 -39.03 24.09
C LYS A 789 -23.60 -39.20 25.59
N LYS A 790 -23.87 -38.17 26.38
CA LYS A 790 -23.59 -38.14 27.82
C LYS A 790 -24.44 -37.08 28.53
N ALA A 791 -24.79 -37.34 29.77
CA ALA A 791 -25.26 -36.33 30.72
C ALA A 791 -24.35 -36.33 31.95
N THR A 792 -23.93 -35.16 32.39
CA THR A 792 -23.08 -34.98 33.58
C THR A 792 -23.77 -34.09 34.57
N ILE A 793 -23.97 -34.56 35.80
CA ILE A 793 -24.63 -33.83 36.87
C ILE A 793 -23.56 -33.17 37.74
N TYR A 794 -23.74 -31.88 38.01
CA TYR A 794 -22.90 -31.07 38.88
C TYR A 794 -23.71 -30.50 40.05
N ASN A 795 -23.06 -30.32 41.21
CA ASN A 795 -23.60 -29.53 42.30
C ASN A 795 -23.40 -28.02 42.06
N THR A 796 -23.88 -27.17 42.98
CA THR A 796 -23.75 -25.71 42.89
C THR A 796 -22.31 -25.19 43.05
N LEU A 797 -21.38 -26.05 43.48
CA LEU A 797 -19.95 -25.73 43.58
C LEU A 797 -19.18 -26.15 42.31
N GLY A 798 -19.87 -26.66 41.28
CA GLY A 798 -19.25 -27.12 40.03
C GLY A 798 -18.58 -28.50 40.14
N GLN A 799 -18.77 -29.23 41.23
CA GLN A 799 -18.21 -30.58 41.37
C GLN A 799 -19.09 -31.59 40.62
N GLU A 800 -18.47 -32.45 39.82
CA GLU A 800 -19.15 -33.57 39.14
C GLU A 800 -19.64 -34.59 40.18
N ILE A 801 -20.95 -34.85 40.17
CA ILE A 801 -21.60 -35.84 41.03
C ILE A 801 -21.68 -37.19 40.32
N LYS A 802 -22.10 -37.19 39.06
CA LYS A 802 -22.39 -38.41 38.30
C LYS A 802 -22.42 -38.13 36.81
N SER A 803 -21.87 -39.06 36.03
CA SER A 803 -21.94 -39.06 34.57
C SER A 803 -22.73 -40.28 34.07
N ILE A 804 -23.63 -40.06 33.12
CA ILE A 804 -24.52 -41.05 32.52
C ILE A 804 -24.24 -41.07 31.02
N LYS A 805 -23.88 -42.23 30.47
CA LYS A 805 -23.69 -42.38 29.02
C LYS A 805 -25.05 -42.44 28.32
N GLY A 806 -25.24 -41.60 27.31
CA GLY A 806 -26.37 -41.63 26.39
C GLY A 806 -25.95 -42.25 25.06
N ILE A 807 -26.82 -43.04 24.45
CA ILE A 807 -26.68 -43.48 23.04
C ILE A 807 -28.04 -43.39 22.31
N SER A 808 -28.88 -42.45 22.74
CA SER A 808 -30.26 -42.30 22.28
C SER A 808 -30.66 -40.82 22.21
N ASN A 809 -31.71 -40.52 21.45
CA ASN A 809 -32.35 -39.20 21.39
C ASN A 809 -33.19 -38.90 22.66
N GLN A 810 -33.39 -39.91 23.51
CA GLN A 810 -34.01 -39.76 24.82
C GLN A 810 -33.05 -40.24 25.92
N LEU A 811 -33.01 -39.49 27.02
CA LEU A 811 -32.18 -39.82 28.18
C LEU A 811 -32.93 -39.55 29.48
N TYR A 812 -32.90 -40.55 30.37
CA TYR A 812 -33.46 -40.46 31.71
C TYR A 812 -32.33 -40.20 32.70
N VAL A 813 -32.43 -39.11 33.45
CA VAL A 813 -31.47 -38.77 34.49
C VAL A 813 -32.11 -38.96 35.84
N ASP A 814 -31.65 -39.99 36.56
CA ASP A 814 -32.10 -40.32 37.90
C ASP A 814 -31.31 -39.55 38.96
N LEU A 815 -32.02 -38.69 39.70
CA LEU A 815 -31.50 -37.90 40.80
C LEU A 815 -31.94 -38.45 42.17
N THR A 816 -32.59 -39.62 42.26
CA THR A 816 -33.25 -40.15 43.48
C THR A 816 -32.36 -40.13 44.72
N GLU A 817 -31.07 -40.44 44.59
CA GLU A 817 -30.11 -40.48 45.71
C GLU A 817 -29.57 -39.10 46.15
N LEU A 818 -29.85 -38.04 45.38
CA LEU A 818 -29.34 -36.70 45.66
C LEU A 818 -30.20 -35.96 46.69
N LYS A 819 -29.64 -35.02 47.45
CA LYS A 819 -30.42 -34.20 48.40
C LYS A 819 -31.31 -33.18 47.65
N LYS A 820 -32.33 -32.65 48.30
CA LYS A 820 -33.14 -31.54 47.78
C LYS A 820 -32.23 -30.35 47.48
N GLY A 821 -32.39 -29.70 46.34
CA GLY A 821 -31.50 -28.61 45.91
C GLY A 821 -31.46 -28.40 44.40
N VAL A 822 -30.59 -27.49 43.97
CA VAL A 822 -30.37 -27.16 42.55
C VAL A 822 -29.16 -27.94 42.05
N TYR A 823 -29.30 -28.56 40.88
CA TYR A 823 -28.25 -29.29 40.18
C TYR A 823 -28.12 -28.78 38.75
N PHE A 824 -26.90 -28.80 38.22
CA PHE A 824 -26.65 -28.44 36.82
C PHE A 824 -26.37 -29.72 36.04
N ILE A 825 -27.12 -29.97 34.97
CA ILE A 825 -26.95 -31.15 34.13
C ILE A 825 -26.43 -30.70 32.77
N LYS A 826 -25.18 -31.03 32.46
CA LYS A 826 -24.57 -30.85 31.14
C LYS A 826 -24.91 -32.03 30.25
N ILE A 827 -25.61 -31.78 29.15
CA ILE A 827 -25.96 -32.75 28.11
C ILE A 827 -24.98 -32.59 26.95
N ASP A 828 -24.23 -33.63 26.62
CA ASP A 828 -23.36 -33.70 25.45
C ASP A 828 -24.03 -34.53 24.34
N SER A 829 -24.02 -34.03 23.11
CA SER A 829 -24.63 -34.65 21.93
C SER A 829 -23.64 -34.77 20.77
N LEU A 830 -24.08 -35.31 19.62
CA LEU A 830 -23.27 -35.29 18.39
C LEU A 830 -22.94 -33.88 17.87
N ILE A 831 -23.78 -32.91 18.18
CA ILE A 831 -23.72 -31.54 17.63
C ILE A 831 -23.39 -30.48 18.69
N GLY A 832 -22.88 -30.87 19.87
CA GLY A 832 -22.46 -29.94 20.93
C GLY A 832 -23.01 -30.27 22.32
N SER A 833 -22.82 -29.35 23.28
CA SER A 833 -23.21 -29.54 24.69
C SER A 833 -24.04 -28.39 25.28
N LYS A 834 -24.96 -28.69 26.20
CA LYS A 834 -25.83 -27.70 26.88
C LYS A 834 -26.01 -28.01 28.36
N THR A 835 -25.85 -27.01 29.23
CA THR A 835 -26.06 -27.14 30.68
C THR A 835 -27.43 -26.62 31.09
N ILE A 836 -28.18 -27.40 31.86
CA ILE A 836 -29.55 -27.08 32.32
C ILE A 836 -29.60 -27.11 33.84
N SER A 837 -30.21 -26.10 34.44
CA SER A 837 -30.49 -26.07 35.88
C SER A 837 -31.75 -26.88 36.19
N ILE A 838 -31.64 -27.85 37.12
CA ILE A 838 -32.71 -28.72 37.58
C ILE A 838 -32.92 -28.53 39.07
N ILE A 839 -34.18 -28.34 39.47
CA ILE A 839 -34.60 -28.22 40.86
C ILE A 839 -35.13 -29.58 41.34
N LYS A 840 -34.45 -30.19 42.32
CA LYS A 840 -34.91 -31.40 43.02
C LYS A 840 -35.69 -31.02 44.28
N LYS A 841 -36.95 -31.46 44.35
CA LYS A 841 -37.91 -31.17 45.45
C LYS A 841 -37.75 -32.01 46.70
#